data_AF-A0A7Z9LCS5-F1
#
_entry.id   AF-A0A7Z9LCS5-F1
#
_cell.length_a   1.000
_cell.length_b   1.000
_cell.length_c   1.000
_cell.angle_alpha   90.00
_cell.angle_beta   90.00
_cell.angle_gamma   90.00
#
_symmetry.space_group_name_H-M   'P 1'
#
loop_
_entity.id
_entity.type
_entity.pdbx_description
1 polymer ?
#
loop_
_entity_poly.entity_id
_entity_poly.type
_entity_poly.pdbx_seq_one_letter_code
_entity_poly.pdbx_strand_id
1 'polypeptide(L)'
;MKIDRRFTQKGKSPYSAFEMVSRTSEIKNPDGTTVFKLDGIQIPESWSQVATDVIAQKYFRRAGVPQVNDAGDPILDADGNPVLGGETDCRQAFGRLAGCWTHWGKEHRYFDTDEDAQAFNDELCHMLAAQMAAPNSPQWFNTGLNWAYGITGPAQGHHYVDEKTGELCLATSAYERPQPHACFIQSVGDDLVGAGGIMDLWMREARLFKYGSGTGSNFSKIRGEGEPLSGGGLSSGLMSFLKIGDSAAGAIKSGGTTRRAAKMTTLDLDHPDIESFINWKVCEEQKVAALVTGSRCLKEKLQAVLSSCHVQDSSTAGTVINTDPRNNRPLAIALRDARSHHVPESFLKRMVQFADQGFTSFEFEEFNSDWEGKAYQTVSGQNANNSVRIPNSFFEALENDDDWHLLRRTDGEVSSSIPARQLWEKISYAAWSCADPGLQYDTTINEWHTCPASGRINASNPCSEYMFLDDTACNLASLNLVRFLGEDDVFDVDSFRHAVHLWTIVLEISVLMASFPSEEIALLSHRFRTLGLGYANLGTVLMRLGIPYDSDEGRAICGSITAILTGESYATSAEMAKELGPFPGYQDNKEAMLRVIRNHRQAAYDGDENEYEGLTTKPAAIVAECCPENLLLAARECWDRALALGERFGYRNAQASVIAPTGTIGLVMDCDTTGIEPDFALVKFKKLAGGGYFKIINQSLPVALSKLGYTDQQIEEITAHAIGRGTLAGAPVINHESLTEKGFDEKAIATVEAGLPTSFDVQHLLNDLNLGENFGRDVLGLSGEQLELWKTNPLG
;
A
#
# COMPACT_ATOMS: atom_id res chain seq x y z
N MET A 1 3.44 -6.86 32.88
CA MET A 1 2.88 -8.00 32.13
C MET A 1 3.79 -9.21 32.27
N LYS A 2 3.20 -10.37 32.57
CA LYS A 2 3.87 -11.67 32.41
C LYS A 2 3.85 -12.10 30.97
N ILE A 3 4.94 -12.71 30.52
CA ILE A 3 5.07 -13.20 29.14
C ILE A 3 5.39 -14.69 29.17
N ASP A 4 4.41 -15.49 28.76
CA ASP A 4 4.60 -16.92 28.57
C ASP A 4 5.43 -17.18 27.32
N ARG A 5 6.23 -18.24 27.33
CA ARG A 5 6.96 -18.70 26.14
C ARG A 5 6.16 -19.77 25.43
N ARG A 6 5.84 -19.56 24.16
CA ARG A 6 5.08 -20.50 23.32
C ARG A 6 5.89 -20.98 22.13
N PHE A 7 6.54 -20.06 21.40
CA PHE A 7 7.34 -20.40 20.23
C PHE A 7 8.82 -20.59 20.56
N THR A 8 9.26 -20.12 21.74
CA THR A 8 10.66 -20.17 22.16
C THR A 8 10.89 -20.99 23.42
N GLN A 9 12.16 -21.29 23.69
CA GLN A 9 12.59 -21.98 24.91
C GLN A 9 13.65 -21.17 25.62
N LYS A 10 13.54 -21.09 26.96
CA LYS A 10 14.49 -20.37 27.79
C LYS A 10 15.93 -20.88 27.57
N GLY A 11 16.86 -19.93 27.39
CA GLY A 11 18.29 -20.21 27.24
C GLY A 11 18.70 -20.74 25.86
N LYS A 12 17.77 -20.87 24.91
CA LYS A 12 18.06 -21.16 23.51
C LYS A 12 17.91 -19.90 22.67
N SER A 13 18.69 -19.81 21.59
CA SER A 13 18.51 -18.74 20.61
C SER A 13 17.09 -18.79 20.03
N PRO A 14 16.39 -17.65 19.87
CA PRO A 14 15.07 -17.63 19.22
C PRO A 14 15.13 -18.10 17.76
N TYR A 15 16.33 -18.11 17.18
CA TYR A 15 16.58 -18.55 15.81
C TYR A 15 16.94 -20.04 15.69
N SER A 16 16.97 -20.81 16.80
CA SER A 16 17.47 -22.20 16.78
C SER A 16 16.65 -23.16 15.91
N ALA A 17 15.42 -22.78 15.55
CA ALA A 17 14.53 -23.56 14.70
C ALA A 17 14.72 -23.30 13.19
N PHE A 18 15.59 -22.36 12.80
CA PHE A 18 15.76 -21.95 11.42
C PHE A 18 17.17 -22.21 10.93
N GLU A 19 17.29 -22.90 9.80
CA GLU A 19 18.52 -22.96 9.04
C GLU A 19 18.69 -21.65 8.26
N MET A 20 19.86 -21.02 8.39
CA MET A 20 20.19 -19.79 7.69
C MET A 20 20.99 -20.09 6.43
N VAL A 21 20.58 -19.51 5.31
CA VAL A 21 21.24 -19.66 4.02
C VAL A 21 21.64 -18.30 3.46
N SER A 22 22.73 -18.31 2.69
CA SER A 22 23.21 -17.13 1.97
C SER A 22 22.49 -16.98 0.64
N ARG A 23 21.89 -15.81 0.38
CA ARG A 23 21.22 -15.49 -0.89
C ARG A 23 21.68 -14.15 -1.46
N THR A 24 21.41 -13.95 -2.73
CA THR A 24 21.62 -12.67 -3.43
C THR A 24 20.27 -12.06 -3.78
N SER A 25 20.15 -10.74 -3.60
CA SER A 25 19.07 -9.95 -4.17
C SER A 25 19.63 -9.09 -5.30
N GLU A 26 19.06 -9.19 -6.50
CA GLU A 26 19.49 -8.43 -7.66
C GLU A 26 18.28 -7.92 -8.47
N ILE A 27 18.33 -6.65 -8.88
CA ILE A 27 17.41 -6.06 -9.84
C ILE A 27 18.19 -5.68 -11.08
N LYS A 28 17.72 -6.14 -12.24
CA LYS A 28 18.20 -5.70 -13.55
C LYS A 28 17.10 -4.97 -14.29
N ASN A 29 17.49 -3.94 -15.02
CA ASN A 29 16.65 -3.32 -16.04
C ASN A 29 16.40 -4.32 -17.18
N PRO A 30 15.37 -4.09 -18.01
CA PRO A 30 15.16 -4.89 -19.23
C PRO A 30 16.40 -4.92 -20.12
N ASP A 31 17.21 -3.87 -20.15
CA ASP A 31 18.48 -3.78 -20.89
C ASP A 31 19.66 -4.55 -20.25
N GLY A 32 19.42 -5.28 -19.15
CA GLY A 32 20.42 -6.08 -18.44
C GLY A 32 21.29 -5.30 -17.44
N THR A 33 21.16 -3.97 -17.35
CA THR A 33 21.94 -3.17 -16.38
C THR A 33 21.46 -3.39 -14.95
N THR A 34 22.40 -3.57 -14.01
CA THR A 34 22.07 -3.78 -12.59
C THR A 34 21.65 -2.46 -11.92
N VAL A 35 20.43 -2.44 -11.39
CA VAL A 35 19.87 -1.31 -10.62
C VAL A 35 20.23 -1.42 -9.14
N PHE A 36 20.25 -2.65 -8.63
CA PHE A 36 20.56 -2.97 -7.24
C PHE A 36 21.12 -4.39 -7.16
N LYS A 37 22.15 -4.59 -6.33
CA LYS A 37 22.64 -5.91 -5.97
C LYS A 37 23.13 -5.93 -4.53
N LEU A 38 22.72 -6.95 -3.78
CA LEU A 38 23.24 -7.25 -2.46
C LEU A 38 23.50 -8.75 -2.36
N ASP A 39 24.77 -9.11 -2.19
CA ASP A 39 25.23 -10.49 -2.07
C ASP A 39 25.38 -10.89 -0.60
N GLY A 40 25.37 -12.19 -0.32
CA GLY A 40 25.74 -12.71 0.99
C GLY A 40 24.66 -12.56 2.07
N ILE A 41 23.41 -12.31 1.67
CA ILE A 41 22.30 -12.03 2.60
C ILE A 41 21.98 -13.28 3.40
N GLN A 42 22.03 -13.19 4.73
CA GLN A 42 21.62 -14.29 5.61
C GLN A 42 20.12 -14.24 5.88
N ILE A 43 19.41 -15.29 5.45
CA ILE A 43 17.95 -15.40 5.54
C ILE A 43 17.56 -16.84 5.91
N PRO A 44 16.41 -17.09 6.58
CA PRO A 44 15.95 -18.45 6.80
C PRO A 44 15.70 -19.17 5.47
N GLU A 45 16.07 -20.44 5.38
CA GLU A 45 15.90 -21.26 4.17
C GLU A 45 14.45 -21.28 3.66
N SER A 46 13.49 -21.26 4.59
CA SER A 46 12.06 -21.30 4.30
C SER A 46 11.51 -20.06 3.58
N TRP A 47 12.23 -18.94 3.60
CA TRP A 47 11.75 -17.72 2.94
C TRP A 47 11.82 -17.87 1.42
N SER A 48 10.89 -17.26 0.69
CA SER A 48 10.97 -17.21 -0.77
C SER A 48 12.05 -16.22 -1.25
N GLN A 49 12.43 -16.32 -2.53
CA GLN A 49 13.29 -15.30 -3.15
C GLN A 49 12.60 -13.93 -3.16
N VAL A 50 11.27 -13.88 -3.31
CA VAL A 50 10.50 -12.62 -3.30
C VAL A 50 10.57 -11.96 -1.92
N ALA A 51 10.39 -12.71 -0.83
CA ALA A 51 10.54 -12.17 0.53
C ALA A 51 11.99 -11.70 0.79
N THR A 52 12.97 -12.47 0.32
CA THR A 52 14.40 -12.12 0.39
C THR A 52 14.68 -10.79 -0.32
N ASP A 53 14.14 -10.61 -1.52
CA ASP A 53 14.29 -9.38 -2.30
C ASP A 53 13.62 -8.20 -1.63
N VAL A 54 12.40 -8.38 -1.10
CA VAL A 54 11.66 -7.32 -0.42
C VAL A 54 12.39 -6.83 0.83
N ILE A 55 12.86 -7.73 1.70
CA ILE A 55 13.56 -7.32 2.92
C ILE A 55 14.88 -6.62 2.59
N ALA A 56 15.67 -7.16 1.66
CA ALA A 56 16.96 -6.59 1.27
C ALA A 56 16.83 -5.22 0.60
N GLN A 57 15.86 -5.06 -0.29
CA GLN A 57 15.71 -3.83 -1.07
C GLN A 57 15.06 -2.71 -0.28
N LYS A 58 14.08 -3.05 0.57
CA LYS A 58 13.21 -2.06 1.22
C LYS A 58 13.50 -1.88 2.70
N TYR A 59 13.78 -2.95 3.45
CA TYR A 59 13.79 -2.90 4.91
C TYR A 59 15.19 -2.92 5.51
N PHE A 60 16.18 -3.47 4.80
CA PHE A 60 17.56 -3.36 5.22
C PHE A 60 18.03 -1.92 5.19
N ARG A 61 18.58 -1.48 6.33
CA ARG A 61 19.29 -0.21 6.44
C ARG A 61 20.53 -0.28 5.57
N ARG A 62 20.67 0.64 4.62
CA ARG A 62 21.76 0.61 3.63
C ARG A 62 23.09 1.20 4.10
N ALA A 63 23.09 2.00 5.16
CA ALA A 63 24.27 2.73 5.62
C ALA A 63 24.19 3.08 7.11
N GLY A 64 25.35 3.25 7.73
CA GLY A 64 25.50 3.65 9.13
C GLY A 64 25.40 2.50 10.14
N VAL A 65 25.41 1.25 9.66
CA VAL A 65 25.38 0.06 10.50
C VAL A 65 26.82 -0.39 10.78
N PRO A 66 27.27 -0.46 12.05
CA PRO A 66 28.59 -0.99 12.39
C PRO A 66 28.75 -2.42 11.87
N GLN A 67 29.83 -2.67 11.12
CA GLN A 67 30.15 -3.99 10.60
C GLN A 67 30.90 -4.80 11.65
N VAL A 68 30.62 -6.10 11.71
CA VAL A 68 31.21 -7.02 12.69
C VAL A 68 31.92 -8.17 11.97
N ASN A 69 32.92 -8.74 12.63
CA ASN A 69 33.57 -9.97 12.17
C ASN A 69 32.72 -11.22 12.52
N ASP A 70 33.19 -12.40 12.15
CA ASP A 70 32.48 -13.67 12.42
C ASP A 70 32.31 -13.97 13.92
N ALA A 71 33.10 -13.35 14.79
CA ALA A 71 32.97 -13.45 16.25
C ALA A 71 31.96 -12.44 16.83
N GLY A 72 31.43 -11.52 16.01
CA GLY A 72 30.52 -10.46 16.42
C GLY A 72 31.21 -9.19 16.93
N ASP A 73 32.54 -9.11 16.87
CA ASP A 73 33.28 -7.92 17.28
C ASP A 73 33.26 -6.84 16.18
N PRO A 74 33.16 -5.54 16.52
CA PRO A 74 33.22 -4.46 15.54
C PRO A 74 34.50 -4.49 14.72
N ILE A 75 34.37 -4.41 13.39
CA ILE A 75 35.49 -4.20 12.48
C ILE A 75 35.90 -2.73 12.60
N LEU A 76 37.16 -2.46 12.90
CA LEU A 76 37.70 -1.11 13.03
C LEU A 76 38.54 -0.72 11.81
N ASP A 77 38.48 0.54 11.42
CA ASP A 77 39.36 1.13 10.41
C ASP A 77 40.76 1.43 10.98
N ALA A 78 41.64 1.98 10.13
CA ALA A 78 43.02 2.30 10.51
C ALA A 78 43.12 3.33 11.64
N ASP A 79 42.08 4.15 11.85
CA ASP A 79 42.00 5.18 12.87
C ASP A 79 41.29 4.68 14.15
N GLY A 80 40.87 3.41 14.18
CA GLY A 80 40.20 2.77 15.30
C GLY A 80 38.69 3.04 15.37
N ASN A 81 38.08 3.59 14.31
CA ASN A 81 36.63 3.81 14.25
C ASN A 81 35.91 2.59 13.66
N PRO A 82 34.66 2.30 14.05
CA PRO A 82 33.89 1.22 13.44
C PRO A 82 33.69 1.42 11.93
N VAL A 83 34.01 0.40 11.15
CA VAL A 83 33.66 0.35 9.72
C VAL A 83 32.15 0.27 9.61
N LEU A 84 31.56 1.18 8.81
CA LEU A 84 30.12 1.29 8.64
C LEU A 84 29.69 0.72 7.28
N GLY A 85 28.54 0.07 7.26
CA GLY A 85 27.91 -0.49 6.07
C GLY A 85 26.38 -0.55 6.22
N GLY A 86 25.77 -1.54 5.57
CA GLY A 86 24.33 -1.83 5.69
C GLY A 86 24.05 -3.09 6.50
N GLU A 87 22.76 -3.36 6.72
CA GLU A 87 22.26 -4.66 7.17
C GLU A 87 22.42 -5.68 6.03
N THR A 88 22.95 -6.86 6.36
CA THR A 88 23.13 -8.00 5.43
C THR A 88 22.57 -9.30 6.00
N ASP A 89 22.05 -9.26 7.22
CA ASP A 89 21.48 -10.40 7.92
C ASP A 89 20.12 -10.00 8.48
N CYS A 90 19.07 -10.78 8.18
CA CYS A 90 17.72 -10.49 8.66
C CYS A 90 17.62 -10.40 10.19
N ARG A 91 18.49 -11.12 10.93
CA ARG A 91 18.56 -11.07 12.39
C ARG A 91 18.97 -9.70 12.91
N GLN A 92 19.73 -8.91 12.13
CA GLN A 92 20.05 -7.53 12.49
C GLN A 92 18.79 -6.67 12.52
N ALA A 93 17.97 -6.77 11.46
CA ALA A 93 16.70 -6.06 11.36
C ALA A 93 15.71 -6.52 12.46
N PHE A 94 15.55 -7.83 12.67
CA PHE A 94 14.67 -8.35 13.71
C PHE A 94 15.14 -7.94 15.11
N GLY A 95 16.45 -8.04 15.35
CA GLY A 95 17.08 -7.66 16.62
C GLY A 95 16.89 -6.18 16.94
N ARG A 96 17.05 -5.27 15.97
CA ARG A 96 16.80 -3.84 16.25
C ARG A 96 15.34 -3.52 16.53
N LEU A 97 14.41 -4.22 15.88
CA LEU A 97 12.97 -4.02 16.10
C LEU A 97 12.55 -4.57 17.46
N ALA A 98 12.69 -5.89 17.66
CA ALA A 98 12.31 -6.58 18.88
C ALA A 98 13.06 -6.03 20.10
N GLY A 99 14.36 -5.76 19.95
CA GLY A 99 15.20 -5.19 20.99
C GLY A 99 14.80 -3.77 21.39
N CYS A 100 14.49 -2.91 20.42
CA CYS A 100 14.03 -1.54 20.71
C CYS A 100 12.68 -1.56 21.46
N TRP A 101 11.70 -2.35 20.99
CA TRP A 101 10.42 -2.48 21.71
C TRP A 101 10.62 -3.04 23.12
N THR A 102 11.47 -4.06 23.28
CA THR A 102 11.79 -4.63 24.59
C THR A 102 12.42 -3.57 25.52
N HIS A 103 13.36 -2.79 25.01
CA HIS A 103 14.03 -1.73 25.77
C HIS A 103 13.04 -0.68 26.28
N TRP A 104 12.19 -0.13 25.39
CA TRP A 104 11.16 0.83 25.78
C TRP A 104 10.14 0.24 26.75
N GLY A 105 9.73 -1.02 26.53
CA GLY A 105 8.85 -1.73 27.46
C GLY A 105 9.45 -1.88 28.86
N LYS A 106 10.75 -2.20 28.96
CA LYS A 106 11.47 -2.27 30.25
C LYS A 106 11.52 -0.91 30.95
N GLU A 107 11.95 0.14 30.24
CA GLU A 107 12.10 1.49 30.79
C GLU A 107 10.78 2.06 31.33
N HIS A 108 9.66 1.63 30.76
CA HIS A 108 8.30 2.06 31.13
C HIS A 108 7.49 0.98 31.87
N ARG A 109 8.14 -0.05 32.41
CA ARG A 109 7.54 -1.07 33.30
C ARG A 109 6.38 -1.86 32.70
N TYR A 110 6.47 -2.21 31.41
CA TYR A 110 5.50 -3.10 30.77
C TYR A 110 5.66 -4.56 31.20
N PHE A 111 6.81 -4.95 31.73
CA PHE A 111 7.12 -6.33 32.08
C PHE A 111 7.26 -6.49 33.60
N ASP A 112 6.75 -7.60 34.15
CA ASP A 112 6.82 -7.87 35.59
C ASP A 112 8.27 -8.17 36.02
N THR A 113 9.02 -8.86 35.16
CA THR A 113 10.42 -9.24 35.40
C THR A 113 11.29 -9.06 34.15
N ASP A 114 12.62 -9.07 34.35
CA ASP A 114 13.58 -9.11 33.24
C ASP A 114 13.44 -10.37 32.38
N GLU A 115 12.98 -11.48 32.96
CA GLU A 115 12.73 -12.73 32.25
C GLU A 115 11.54 -12.58 31.30
N ASP A 116 10.47 -11.90 31.72
CA ASP A 116 9.31 -11.63 30.86
C ASP A 116 9.70 -10.77 29.66
N ALA A 117 10.54 -9.76 29.89
CA ALA A 117 11.05 -8.93 28.82
C ALA A 117 11.98 -9.69 27.86
N GLN A 118 12.79 -10.63 28.36
CA GLN A 118 13.58 -11.51 27.51
C GLN A 118 12.69 -12.48 26.72
N ALA A 119 11.65 -13.04 27.33
CA ALA A 119 10.68 -13.88 26.65
C ALA A 119 9.98 -13.10 25.54
N PHE A 120 9.55 -11.86 25.79
CA PHE A 120 8.98 -10.97 24.79
C PHE A 120 9.93 -10.75 23.61
N ASN A 121 11.21 -10.46 23.89
CA ASN A 121 12.21 -10.28 22.84
C ASN A 121 12.38 -11.54 21.96
N ASP A 122 12.53 -12.69 22.62
CA ASP A 122 12.79 -13.97 21.95
C ASP A 122 11.58 -14.38 21.09
N GLU A 123 10.37 -14.32 21.64
CA GLU A 123 9.13 -14.65 20.92
C GLU A 123 8.96 -13.77 19.68
N LEU A 124 9.20 -12.46 19.78
CA LEU A 124 9.09 -11.56 18.63
C LEU A 124 10.16 -11.83 17.56
N CYS A 125 11.41 -12.10 17.97
CA CYS A 125 12.46 -12.49 17.03
C CYS A 125 12.10 -13.78 16.28
N HIS A 126 11.56 -14.77 17.00
CA HIS A 126 11.06 -16.00 16.41
C HIS A 126 9.91 -15.73 15.43
N MET A 127 8.89 -14.97 15.85
CA MET A 127 7.72 -14.67 15.02
C MET A 127 8.08 -13.93 13.72
N LEU A 128 9.04 -13.00 13.78
CA LEU A 128 9.55 -12.30 12.60
C LEU A 128 10.29 -13.26 11.66
N ALA A 129 11.17 -14.11 12.18
CA ALA A 129 11.89 -15.11 11.39
C ALA A 129 10.96 -16.17 10.78
N ALA A 130 9.92 -16.57 11.52
CA ALA A 130 8.89 -17.50 11.08
C ALA A 130 7.82 -16.86 10.18
N GLN A 131 7.93 -15.57 9.83
CA GLN A 131 6.94 -14.83 9.02
C GLN A 131 5.51 -14.90 9.58
N MET A 132 5.37 -15.01 10.91
CA MET A 132 4.08 -15.06 11.61
C MET A 132 3.42 -13.68 11.71
N ALA A 133 4.23 -12.62 11.68
CA ALA A 133 3.75 -11.26 11.78
C ALA A 133 4.75 -10.29 11.14
N ALA A 134 4.26 -9.14 10.72
CA ALA A 134 5.09 -8.02 10.30
C ALA A 134 4.48 -6.69 10.75
N PRO A 135 5.29 -5.75 11.26
CA PRO A 135 4.85 -4.39 11.52
C PRO A 135 4.73 -3.60 10.21
N ASN A 136 4.05 -2.46 10.24
CA ASN A 136 3.97 -1.54 9.11
C ASN A 136 5.35 -1.05 8.65
N SER A 137 5.46 -0.66 7.39
CA SER A 137 6.75 -0.30 6.78
C SER A 137 7.55 0.78 7.53
N PRO A 138 6.96 1.88 8.04
CA PRO A 138 7.69 2.84 8.87
C PRO A 138 8.42 2.25 10.10
N GLN A 139 7.90 1.18 10.72
CA GLN A 139 8.62 0.47 11.79
C GLN A 139 9.92 -0.13 11.27
N TRP A 140 9.83 -0.84 10.15
CA TRP A 140 11.02 -1.37 9.46
C TRP A 140 11.98 -0.26 9.04
N PHE A 141 11.55 0.97 8.78
CA PHE A 141 12.48 2.02 8.35
C PHE A 141 13.19 2.70 9.52
N ASN A 142 12.49 2.90 10.64
CA ASN A 142 12.88 3.88 11.64
C ASN A 142 13.18 3.28 13.03
N THR A 143 12.55 2.16 13.39
CA THR A 143 12.55 1.66 14.78
C THR A 143 13.89 1.07 15.18
N GLY A 144 14.46 1.53 16.29
CA GLY A 144 15.68 0.97 16.85
C GLY A 144 16.98 1.32 16.11
N LEU A 145 16.95 2.22 15.12
CA LEU A 145 18.18 2.68 14.45
C LEU A 145 19.16 3.36 15.43
N ASN A 146 18.65 4.21 16.30
CA ASN A 146 19.47 4.83 17.34
C ASN A 146 19.86 3.83 18.43
N TRP A 147 18.89 3.07 18.93
CA TRP A 147 19.10 2.09 20.01
C TRP A 147 20.13 1.01 19.65
N ALA A 148 20.01 0.39 18.46
CA ALA A 148 20.88 -0.71 18.06
C ALA A 148 22.22 -0.24 17.49
N TYR A 149 22.24 0.89 16.75
CA TYR A 149 23.40 1.29 15.94
C TYR A 149 23.96 2.68 16.28
N GLY A 150 23.36 3.41 17.23
CA GLY A 150 23.78 4.77 17.58
C GLY A 150 23.50 5.81 16.48
N ILE A 151 22.70 5.47 15.46
CA ILE A 151 22.41 6.37 14.34
C ILE A 151 21.61 7.57 14.87
N THR A 152 22.09 8.77 14.54
CA THR A 152 21.47 10.05 14.90
C THR A 152 21.24 10.91 13.64
N GLY A 153 20.57 12.04 13.80
CA GLY A 153 20.34 13.00 12.73
C GLY A 153 19.82 14.32 13.27
N PRO A 154 19.93 15.42 12.51
CA PRO A 154 19.47 16.74 12.96
C PRO A 154 17.96 16.72 13.26
N ALA A 155 17.55 17.39 14.34
CA ALA A 155 16.14 17.57 14.69
C ALA A 155 15.33 18.10 13.49
N GLN A 156 14.14 17.55 13.29
CA GLN A 156 13.25 17.87 12.16
C GLN A 156 11.94 18.55 12.59
N GLY A 157 11.90 19.11 13.81
CA GLY A 157 10.71 19.76 14.36
C GLY A 157 9.61 18.78 14.77
N HIS A 158 9.99 17.57 15.20
CA HIS A 158 9.04 16.60 15.75
C HIS A 158 8.84 16.82 17.25
N HIS A 159 7.66 16.49 17.75
CA HIS A 159 7.23 16.58 19.12
C HIS A 159 6.89 15.19 19.67
N TYR A 160 6.97 15.03 20.98
CA TYR A 160 6.51 13.85 21.70
C TYR A 160 6.02 14.26 23.09
N VAL A 161 5.22 13.43 23.73
CA VAL A 161 4.87 13.61 25.15
C VAL A 161 5.75 12.70 25.98
N ASP A 162 6.44 13.26 26.98
CA ASP A 162 7.17 12.44 27.94
C ASP A 162 6.18 11.68 28.84
N GLU A 163 6.23 10.35 28.83
CA GLU A 163 5.26 9.52 29.57
C GLU A 163 5.36 9.71 31.09
N LYS A 164 6.51 10.12 31.63
CA LYS A 164 6.70 10.28 33.08
C LYS A 164 6.20 11.65 33.56
N THR A 165 6.44 12.72 32.79
CA THR A 165 6.04 14.07 33.18
C THR A 165 4.69 14.49 32.60
N GLY A 166 4.27 13.90 31.48
CA GLY A 166 3.11 14.32 30.69
C GLY A 166 3.35 15.60 29.89
N GLU A 167 4.59 16.09 29.82
CA GLU A 167 4.92 17.34 29.13
C GLU A 167 5.23 17.11 27.65
N LEU A 168 4.79 18.06 26.83
CA LEU A 168 5.13 18.12 25.41
C LEU A 168 6.58 18.57 25.23
N CYS A 169 7.35 17.77 24.50
CA CYS A 169 8.78 17.96 24.31
C CYS A 169 9.11 17.99 22.81
N LEU A 170 10.12 18.79 22.45
CA LEU A 170 10.69 18.78 21.11
C LEU A 170 11.76 17.68 21.00
N ALA A 171 11.71 16.89 19.93
CA ALA A 171 12.72 15.87 19.65
C ALA A 171 14.06 16.53 19.29
N THR A 172 15.13 16.09 19.94
CA THR A 172 16.51 16.55 19.76
C THR A 172 17.23 15.89 18.59
N SER A 173 16.73 14.72 18.15
CA SER A 173 17.31 13.92 17.07
C SER A 173 16.21 13.30 16.20
N ALA A 174 16.54 13.05 14.94
CA ALA A 174 15.66 12.40 13.99
C ALA A 174 15.37 10.91 14.28
N TYR A 175 16.20 10.24 15.10
CA TYR A 175 16.13 8.78 15.29
C TYR A 175 16.12 8.29 16.74
N GLU A 176 16.40 9.15 17.73
CA GLU A 176 16.29 8.80 19.16
C GLU A 176 14.85 8.37 19.52
N ARG A 177 13.87 9.09 18.98
CA ARG A 177 12.45 8.72 19.00
C ARG A 177 11.95 8.51 17.57
N PRO A 178 11.77 7.25 17.12
CA PRO A 178 11.43 6.98 15.72
C PRO A 178 10.05 7.56 15.33
N GLN A 179 9.77 7.62 14.02
CA GLN A 179 8.41 7.77 13.49
C GLN A 179 7.90 6.38 13.02
N PRO A 180 7.32 5.56 13.92
CA PRO A 180 6.89 4.20 13.58
C PRO A 180 5.47 4.13 13.00
N HIS A 181 4.69 5.21 13.03
CA HIS A 181 3.29 5.21 12.64
C HIS A 181 3.14 5.31 11.12
N ALA A 182 2.21 4.56 10.53
CA ALA A 182 1.97 4.59 9.09
C ALA A 182 0.81 5.50 8.68
N CYS A 183 -0.15 5.71 9.58
CA CYS A 183 -1.43 6.30 9.24
C CYS A 183 -1.69 7.51 10.12
N PHE A 184 -2.07 8.62 9.49
CA PHE A 184 -2.35 9.88 10.16
C PHE A 184 -3.66 10.46 9.66
N ILE A 185 -4.43 11.03 10.58
CA ILE A 185 -5.57 11.88 10.26
C ILE A 185 -5.19 13.29 10.66
N GLN A 186 -5.41 14.28 9.81
CA GLN A 186 -5.07 15.68 10.09
C GLN A 186 -6.28 16.59 9.87
N SER A 187 -6.47 17.53 10.78
CA SER A 187 -7.45 18.59 10.60
C SER A 187 -6.94 19.68 9.66
N VAL A 188 -7.87 20.40 9.05
CA VAL A 188 -7.60 21.61 8.28
C VAL A 188 -8.67 22.65 8.58
N GLY A 189 -8.21 23.87 8.87
CA GLY A 189 -9.05 25.05 9.05
C GLY A 189 -9.21 25.84 7.76
N ASP A 190 -10.30 26.61 7.68
CA ASP A 190 -10.58 27.55 6.59
C ASP A 190 -9.76 28.84 6.72
N ASP A 191 -8.43 28.69 6.73
CA ASP A 191 -7.44 29.75 6.76
C ASP A 191 -6.29 29.40 5.80
N LEU A 192 -5.73 30.39 5.11
CA LEU A 192 -4.72 30.13 4.08
C LEU A 192 -3.33 29.79 4.67
N VAL A 193 -2.84 30.53 5.67
CA VAL A 193 -1.41 30.52 6.07
C VAL A 193 -1.16 30.39 7.58
N GLY A 194 -2.18 30.56 8.41
CA GLY A 194 -2.12 30.38 9.84
C GLY A 194 -1.87 28.94 10.25
N ALA A 195 -1.50 28.74 11.52
CA ALA A 195 -1.36 27.42 12.11
C ALA A 195 -2.67 26.63 11.98
N GLY A 196 -2.60 25.39 11.50
CA GLY A 196 -3.77 24.58 11.20
C GLY A 196 -4.52 24.94 9.90
N GLY A 197 -4.05 25.95 9.15
CA GLY A 197 -4.60 26.33 7.85
C GLY A 197 -4.13 25.44 6.69
N ILE A 198 -4.50 25.81 5.46
CA ILE A 198 -4.28 25.05 4.23
C ILE A 198 -2.79 24.87 3.93
N MET A 199 -2.00 25.95 3.94
CA MET A 199 -0.57 25.86 3.62
C MET A 199 0.23 25.15 4.72
N ASP A 200 -0.22 25.27 5.98
CA ASP A 200 0.39 24.56 7.10
C ASP A 200 0.13 23.04 7.02
N LEU A 201 -1.08 22.62 6.61
CA LEU A 201 -1.35 21.21 6.32
C LEU A 201 -0.33 20.63 5.33
N TRP A 202 -0.06 21.32 4.21
CA TRP A 202 0.92 20.83 3.22
C TRP A 202 2.32 20.66 3.80
N MET A 203 2.75 21.56 4.70
CA MET A 203 4.03 21.41 5.40
C MET A 203 4.03 20.20 6.33
N ARG A 204 2.96 19.99 7.11
CA ARG A 204 2.83 18.84 8.01
C ARG A 204 2.81 17.52 7.23
N GLU A 205 2.06 17.45 6.13
CA GLU A 205 2.04 16.30 5.22
C GLU A 205 3.42 15.99 4.64
N ALA A 206 4.16 17.01 4.19
CA ALA A 206 5.50 16.82 3.66
C ALA A 206 6.46 16.17 4.68
N ARG A 207 6.36 16.57 5.96
CA ARG A 207 7.13 15.95 7.05
C ARG A 207 6.74 14.49 7.26
N LEU A 208 5.44 14.17 7.24
CA LEU A 208 4.95 12.79 7.36
C LEU A 208 5.43 11.90 6.20
N PHE A 209 5.30 12.40 4.96
CA PHE A 209 5.71 11.66 3.77
C PHE A 209 7.20 11.35 3.80
N LYS A 210 8.05 12.30 4.21
CA LYS A 210 9.51 12.09 4.32
C LYS A 210 9.89 10.81 5.08
N TYR A 211 9.12 10.41 6.08
CA TYR A 211 9.39 9.25 6.93
C TYR A 211 8.60 7.98 6.58
N GLY A 212 7.87 7.96 5.46
CA GLY A 212 7.21 6.76 4.96
C GLY A 212 5.74 6.62 5.33
N SER A 213 5.14 7.64 5.94
CA SER A 213 3.75 7.61 6.42
C SER A 213 2.78 8.23 5.43
N GLY A 214 1.51 7.85 5.53
CA GLY A 214 0.42 8.41 4.75
C GLY A 214 -0.55 9.19 5.64
N THR A 215 -1.32 10.08 5.03
CA THR A 215 -2.20 11.02 5.75
C THR A 215 -3.53 11.23 5.06
N GLY A 216 -4.60 11.46 5.83
CA GLY A 216 -5.87 11.91 5.29
C GLY A 216 -6.47 13.08 6.04
N SER A 217 -7.27 13.86 5.33
CA SER A 217 -7.93 15.06 5.85
C SER A 217 -9.31 15.21 5.24
N ASN A 218 -10.26 15.67 6.06
CA ASN A 218 -11.56 16.11 5.59
C ASN A 218 -11.53 17.63 5.34
N PHE A 219 -11.78 18.01 4.10
CA PHE A 219 -11.69 19.39 3.62
C PHE A 219 -13.01 20.16 3.71
N SER A 220 -14.06 19.56 4.27
CA SER A 220 -15.41 20.13 4.31
C SER A 220 -15.54 21.41 5.13
N LYS A 221 -14.55 21.76 5.95
CA LYS A 221 -14.52 23.04 6.65
C LYS A 221 -14.13 24.21 5.75
N ILE A 222 -13.45 23.95 4.63
CA ILE A 222 -13.01 24.99 3.70
C ILE A 222 -14.22 25.49 2.93
N ARG A 223 -14.32 26.81 2.75
CA ARG A 223 -15.43 27.41 2.00
C ARG A 223 -15.42 27.05 0.51
N GLY A 224 -16.61 26.85 -0.06
CA GLY A 224 -16.82 26.52 -1.46
C GLY A 224 -16.56 27.70 -2.41
N GLU A 225 -16.63 27.41 -3.72
CA GLU A 225 -16.46 28.43 -4.76
C GLU A 225 -17.54 29.52 -4.64
N GLY A 226 -17.14 30.79 -4.77
CA GLY A 226 -18.07 31.91 -4.71
C GLY A 226 -18.51 32.33 -3.30
N GLU A 227 -18.07 31.66 -2.23
CA GLU A 227 -18.32 32.12 -0.86
C GLU A 227 -17.48 33.37 -0.51
N PRO A 228 -17.99 34.31 0.32
CA PRO A 228 -17.34 35.59 0.58
C PRO A 228 -16.03 35.46 1.37
N LEU A 229 -15.07 36.36 1.10
CA LEU A 229 -13.81 36.49 1.85
C LEU A 229 -13.84 37.67 2.82
N SER A 230 -13.13 37.56 3.96
CA SER A 230 -13.08 38.62 4.98
C SER A 230 -12.45 39.93 4.50
N GLY A 231 -11.49 39.85 3.57
CA GLY A 231 -10.85 41.02 2.94
C GLY A 231 -11.62 41.64 1.78
N GLY A 232 -12.83 41.14 1.47
CA GLY A 232 -13.56 41.45 0.24
C GLY A 232 -13.16 40.53 -0.92
N GLY A 233 -14.12 40.21 -1.79
CA GLY A 233 -13.96 39.23 -2.88
C GLY A 233 -14.61 37.89 -2.57
N LEU A 234 -14.39 36.91 -3.45
CA LEU A 234 -15.00 35.58 -3.42
C LEU A 234 -13.91 34.50 -3.43
N SER A 235 -14.19 33.37 -2.78
CA SER A 235 -13.34 32.19 -2.75
C SER A 235 -13.16 31.58 -4.15
N SER A 236 -11.95 31.09 -4.43
CA SER A 236 -11.64 30.27 -5.62
C SER A 236 -12.14 28.83 -5.52
N GLY A 237 -12.78 28.47 -4.40
CA GLY A 237 -13.30 27.13 -4.13
C GLY A 237 -12.25 26.11 -3.71
N LEU A 238 -12.73 25.05 -3.08
CA LEU A 238 -11.92 23.98 -2.50
C LEU A 238 -11.03 23.30 -3.56
N MET A 239 -11.58 23.07 -4.76
CA MET A 239 -10.91 22.33 -5.83
C MET A 239 -9.57 22.96 -6.25
N SER A 240 -9.42 24.28 -6.11
CA SER A 240 -8.17 24.99 -6.42
C SER A 240 -7.04 24.57 -5.47
N PHE A 241 -7.32 24.42 -4.17
CA PHE A 241 -6.36 24.00 -3.17
C PHE A 241 -6.05 22.51 -3.23
N LEU A 242 -7.05 21.67 -3.53
CA LEU A 242 -6.84 20.22 -3.69
C LEU A 242 -5.85 19.90 -4.81
N LYS A 243 -5.87 20.67 -5.92
CA LYS A 243 -4.90 20.53 -7.02
C LYS A 243 -3.46 20.86 -6.59
N ILE A 244 -3.29 21.84 -5.71
CA ILE A 244 -1.98 22.19 -5.14
C ILE A 244 -1.48 21.04 -4.26
N GLY A 245 -2.34 20.54 -3.37
CA GLY A 245 -2.05 19.41 -2.50
C GLY A 245 -1.68 18.14 -3.24
N ASP A 246 -2.43 17.82 -4.29
CA ASP A 246 -2.16 16.69 -5.17
C ASP A 246 -0.78 16.80 -5.85
N SER A 247 -0.45 17.97 -6.39
CA SER A 247 0.85 18.23 -7.00
C SER A 247 2.00 18.12 -5.98
N ALA A 248 1.78 18.63 -4.75
CA ALA A 248 2.75 18.54 -3.67
C ALA A 248 3.01 17.09 -3.25
N ALA A 249 1.96 16.27 -3.12
CA ALA A 249 2.08 14.85 -2.82
C ALA A 249 2.86 14.09 -3.92
N GLY A 250 2.59 14.38 -5.20
CA GLY A 250 3.29 13.78 -6.33
C GLY A 250 4.78 14.12 -6.41
N ALA A 251 5.19 15.28 -5.87
CA ALA A 251 6.59 15.72 -5.86
C ALA A 251 7.44 15.05 -4.76
N ILE A 252 6.82 14.48 -3.72
CA ILE A 252 7.52 13.98 -2.54
C ILE A 252 7.67 12.46 -2.59
N LYS A 253 8.93 11.99 -2.51
CA LYS A 253 9.26 10.57 -2.36
C LYS A 253 9.25 10.17 -0.88
N SER A 254 8.42 9.21 -0.55
CA SER A 254 8.12 8.79 0.81
C SER A 254 9.21 7.88 1.39
N GLY A 255 9.63 8.14 2.65
CA GLY A 255 10.64 7.35 3.36
C GLY A 255 12.07 7.44 2.78
N GLY A 256 12.36 8.43 1.93
CA GLY A 256 13.66 8.55 1.25
C GLY A 256 13.96 7.44 0.24
N THR A 257 12.94 6.67 -0.17
CA THR A 257 13.05 5.57 -1.16
C THR A 257 12.24 5.90 -2.43
N THR A 258 12.00 4.94 -3.32
CA THR A 258 11.23 5.14 -4.57
C THR A 258 9.70 5.19 -4.38
N ARG A 259 9.18 5.14 -3.15
CA ARG A 259 7.73 5.10 -2.88
C ARG A 259 7.08 6.50 -3.00
N ARG A 260 5.91 6.60 -3.62
CA ARG A 260 5.12 7.85 -3.64
C ARG A 260 4.46 8.15 -2.29
N ALA A 261 4.15 9.42 -2.03
CA ALA A 261 3.28 9.80 -0.93
C ALA A 261 1.90 9.14 -1.04
N ALA A 262 1.25 8.90 0.10
CA ALA A 262 -0.09 8.34 0.17
C ALA A 262 -1.01 9.32 0.89
N LYS A 263 -2.07 9.77 0.20
CA LYS A 263 -2.98 10.81 0.67
C LYS A 263 -4.45 10.39 0.54
N MET A 264 -5.27 10.72 1.53
CA MET A 264 -6.74 10.70 1.44
C MET A 264 -7.29 12.14 1.46
N THR A 265 -8.22 12.40 0.56
CA THR A 265 -9.01 13.63 0.52
C THR A 265 -10.47 13.27 0.76
N THR A 266 -11.05 13.75 1.86
CA THR A 266 -12.45 13.49 2.20
C THR A 266 -13.28 14.77 2.05
N LEU A 267 -14.49 14.64 1.53
CA LEU A 267 -15.48 15.72 1.45
C LEU A 267 -16.87 15.22 1.87
N ASP A 268 -17.55 16.00 2.70
CA ASP A 268 -18.91 15.73 3.15
C ASP A 268 -19.88 15.99 2.00
N LEU A 269 -20.90 15.14 1.88
CA LEU A 269 -21.81 15.12 0.73
C LEU A 269 -22.65 16.41 0.57
N ASP A 270 -22.77 17.22 1.62
CA ASP A 270 -23.49 18.50 1.63
C ASP A 270 -22.59 19.69 1.24
N HIS A 271 -21.33 19.47 0.87
CA HIS A 271 -20.41 20.57 0.54
C HIS A 271 -20.80 21.24 -0.79
N PRO A 272 -20.71 22.59 -0.95
CA PRO A 272 -21.09 23.28 -2.19
C PRO A 272 -20.33 22.81 -3.44
N ASP A 273 -19.05 22.43 -3.28
CA ASP A 273 -18.20 21.94 -4.39
C ASP A 273 -18.30 20.41 -4.64
N ILE A 274 -19.26 19.69 -4.03
CA ILE A 274 -19.31 18.23 -4.03
C ILE A 274 -19.40 17.62 -5.45
N GLU A 275 -20.17 18.23 -6.35
CA GLU A 275 -20.32 17.71 -7.72
C GLU A 275 -19.01 17.79 -8.52
N SER A 276 -18.26 18.87 -8.33
CA SER A 276 -16.93 19.04 -8.93
C SER A 276 -15.92 18.06 -8.36
N PHE A 277 -16.01 17.79 -7.06
CA PHE A 277 -15.17 16.80 -6.38
C PHE A 277 -15.43 15.37 -6.90
N ILE A 278 -16.71 14.97 -6.99
CA ILE A 278 -17.11 13.65 -7.51
C ILE A 278 -16.61 13.44 -8.94
N ASN A 279 -16.78 14.43 -9.82
CA ASN A 279 -16.39 14.30 -11.23
C ASN A 279 -14.91 14.55 -11.50
N TRP A 280 -14.12 14.92 -10.49
CA TRP A 280 -12.76 15.42 -10.68
C TRP A 280 -11.89 14.44 -11.45
N LYS A 281 -11.72 13.20 -10.96
CA LYS A 281 -10.88 12.19 -11.60
C LYS A 281 -11.41 11.76 -12.97
N VAL A 282 -12.74 11.64 -13.13
CA VAL A 282 -13.37 11.33 -14.42
C VAL A 282 -12.94 12.34 -15.49
N CYS A 283 -13.02 13.64 -15.18
CA CYS A 283 -12.61 14.69 -16.10
C CYS A 283 -11.10 14.66 -16.39
N GLU A 284 -10.27 14.29 -15.41
CA GLU A 284 -8.82 14.20 -15.60
C GLU A 284 -8.42 13.00 -16.46
N GLU A 285 -9.09 11.85 -16.33
CA GLU A 285 -8.90 10.70 -17.22
C GLU A 285 -9.33 10.99 -18.66
N GLN A 286 -10.43 11.74 -18.85
CA GLN A 286 -10.84 12.20 -20.17
C GLN A 286 -9.77 13.11 -20.83
N LYS A 287 -9.08 13.94 -20.03
CA LYS A 287 -7.94 14.74 -20.53
C LYS A 287 -6.77 13.84 -20.93
N VAL A 288 -6.44 12.82 -20.14
CA VAL A 288 -5.38 11.85 -20.49
C VAL A 288 -5.72 11.18 -21.82
N ALA A 289 -6.96 10.69 -21.99
CA ALA A 289 -7.40 10.09 -23.24
C ALA A 289 -7.23 11.06 -24.43
N ALA A 290 -7.65 12.32 -24.27
CA ALA A 290 -7.48 13.35 -25.29
C ALA A 290 -6.00 13.63 -25.63
N LEU A 291 -5.11 13.67 -24.63
CA LEU A 291 -3.66 13.87 -24.82
C LEU A 291 -3.02 12.68 -25.55
N VAL A 292 -3.37 11.45 -25.19
CA VAL A 292 -2.86 10.23 -25.82
C VAL A 292 -3.33 10.14 -27.26
N THR A 293 -4.63 10.26 -27.51
CA THR A 293 -5.19 10.23 -28.87
C THR A 293 -4.64 11.38 -29.72
N GLY A 294 -4.62 12.60 -29.16
CA GLY A 294 -4.17 13.80 -29.84
C GLY A 294 -2.69 13.74 -30.22
N SER A 295 -1.81 13.30 -29.32
CA SER A 295 -0.38 13.19 -29.61
C SER A 295 -0.06 12.19 -30.71
N ARG A 296 -0.69 11.01 -30.69
CA ARG A 296 -0.55 9.99 -31.74
C ARG A 296 -1.05 10.48 -33.09
N CYS A 297 -2.24 11.08 -33.12
CA CYS A 297 -2.81 11.64 -34.35
C CYS A 297 -1.94 12.78 -34.90
N LEU A 298 -1.47 13.69 -34.05
CA LEU A 298 -0.57 14.77 -34.46
C LEU A 298 0.71 14.22 -35.07
N LYS A 299 1.37 13.25 -34.43
CA LYS A 299 2.60 12.67 -34.97
C LYS A 299 2.37 12.02 -36.34
N GLU A 300 1.33 11.21 -36.48
CA GLU A 300 0.97 10.57 -37.75
C GLU A 300 0.74 11.60 -38.86
N LYS A 301 -0.12 12.60 -38.61
CA LYS A 301 -0.48 13.61 -39.63
C LYS A 301 0.68 14.53 -39.96
N LEU A 302 1.49 14.93 -38.99
CA LEU A 302 2.67 15.76 -39.21
C LEU A 302 3.76 15.00 -39.98
N GLN A 303 3.96 13.71 -39.68
CA GLN A 303 4.87 12.85 -40.44
C GLN A 303 4.40 12.68 -41.88
N ALA A 304 3.10 12.47 -42.11
CA ALA A 304 2.55 12.40 -43.46
C ALA A 304 2.78 13.70 -44.26
N VAL A 305 2.64 14.87 -43.63
CA VAL A 305 2.95 16.17 -44.25
C VAL A 305 4.44 16.28 -44.57
N LEU A 306 5.33 15.97 -43.62
CA LEU A 306 6.79 16.04 -43.80
C LEU A 306 7.26 15.10 -44.92
N SER A 307 6.81 13.85 -44.90
CA SER A 307 7.13 12.85 -45.92
C SER A 307 6.61 13.25 -47.29
N SER A 308 5.42 13.86 -47.37
CA SER A 308 4.84 14.30 -48.65
C SER A 308 5.62 15.43 -49.32
N CYS A 309 6.45 16.19 -48.59
CA CYS A 309 7.35 17.17 -49.17
C CYS A 309 8.53 16.53 -49.91
N HIS A 310 8.83 15.25 -49.68
CA HIS A 310 9.94 14.53 -50.31
C HIS A 310 9.43 13.72 -51.50
N VAL A 311 9.64 14.23 -52.71
CA VAL A 311 9.09 13.66 -53.95
C VAL A 311 10.20 12.93 -54.70
N GLN A 312 9.94 11.71 -55.18
CA GLN A 312 10.88 11.02 -56.07
C GLN A 312 11.00 11.78 -57.40
N ASP A 313 12.23 12.04 -57.82
CA ASP A 313 12.50 12.63 -59.13
C ASP A 313 12.26 11.56 -60.21
N SER A 314 11.40 11.85 -61.18
CA SER A 314 11.15 10.95 -62.31
C SER A 314 12.32 10.84 -63.30
N SER A 315 13.33 11.71 -63.19
CA SER A 315 14.47 11.83 -64.11
C SER A 315 15.80 11.34 -63.54
N THR A 316 15.91 11.26 -62.21
CA THR A 316 17.05 10.70 -61.47
C THR A 316 16.51 9.80 -60.37
N ALA A 317 17.19 8.71 -59.97
CA ALA A 317 16.71 7.87 -58.87
C ALA A 317 16.79 8.56 -57.47
N GLY A 318 16.86 9.89 -57.43
CA GLY A 318 17.00 10.70 -56.22
C GLY A 318 15.68 11.25 -55.70
N THR A 319 15.72 11.80 -54.48
CA THR A 319 14.58 12.46 -53.83
C THR A 319 14.78 13.97 -53.88
N VAL A 320 13.77 14.73 -54.30
CA VAL A 320 13.76 16.19 -54.35
C VAL A 320 12.71 16.75 -53.39
N ILE A 321 13.07 17.82 -52.68
CA ILE A 321 12.16 18.50 -51.76
C ILE A 321 11.25 19.45 -52.54
N ASN A 322 9.93 19.28 -52.40
CA ASN A 322 8.93 20.19 -52.95
C ASN A 322 7.89 20.55 -51.88
N THR A 323 7.97 21.79 -51.41
CA THR A 323 7.15 22.33 -50.32
C THR A 323 5.98 23.21 -50.79
N ASP A 324 5.77 23.39 -52.09
CA ASP A 324 4.63 24.17 -52.61
C ASP A 324 3.41 23.24 -52.86
N PRO A 325 2.33 23.33 -52.07
CA PRO A 325 1.17 22.47 -52.25
C PRO A 325 0.42 22.69 -53.58
N ARG A 326 0.71 23.78 -54.33
CA ARG A 326 0.08 24.01 -55.65
C ARG A 326 0.65 23.11 -56.73
N ASN A 327 1.90 22.66 -56.58
CA ASN A 327 2.59 21.78 -57.54
C ASN A 327 2.96 20.42 -56.92
N ASN A 328 2.72 20.22 -55.61
CA ASN A 328 2.84 18.94 -54.90
C ASN A 328 1.45 18.44 -54.44
N ARG A 329 0.85 17.55 -55.25
CA ARG A 329 -0.48 16.98 -54.95
C ARG A 329 -0.52 16.11 -53.68
N PRO A 330 0.45 15.20 -53.42
CA PRO A 330 0.54 14.49 -52.14
C PRO A 330 0.55 15.44 -50.93
N LEU A 331 1.35 16.50 -50.96
CA LEU A 331 1.40 17.51 -49.89
C LEU A 331 0.06 18.23 -49.71
N ALA A 332 -0.62 18.60 -50.80
CA ALA A 332 -1.94 19.23 -50.71
C ALA A 332 -3.00 18.29 -50.08
N ILE A 333 -2.93 16.99 -50.35
CA ILE A 333 -3.79 15.98 -49.74
C ILE A 333 -3.47 15.83 -48.25
N ALA A 334 -2.19 15.66 -47.90
CA ALA A 334 -1.75 15.51 -46.51
C ALA A 334 -2.11 16.74 -45.66
N LEU A 335 -1.93 17.95 -46.17
CA LEU A 335 -2.34 19.19 -45.49
C LEU A 335 -3.85 19.27 -45.30
N ARG A 336 -4.65 18.81 -46.27
CA ARG A 336 -6.12 18.79 -46.14
C ARG A 336 -6.56 17.77 -45.09
N ASP A 337 -5.99 16.57 -45.11
CA ASP A 337 -6.26 15.51 -44.14
C ASP A 337 -5.88 15.94 -42.72
N ALA A 338 -4.69 16.54 -42.54
CA ALA A 338 -4.27 17.04 -41.24
C ALA A 338 -5.22 18.14 -40.72
N ARG A 339 -5.69 19.04 -41.59
CA ARG A 339 -6.68 20.07 -41.24
C ARG A 339 -8.03 19.48 -40.86
N SER A 340 -8.50 18.42 -41.53
CA SER A 340 -9.75 17.76 -41.15
C SER A 340 -9.66 17.05 -39.80
N HIS A 341 -8.45 16.78 -39.31
CA HIS A 341 -8.17 16.27 -37.97
C HIS A 341 -7.77 17.38 -36.97
N HIS A 342 -8.07 18.64 -37.28
CA HIS A 342 -7.83 19.80 -36.40
C HIS A 342 -6.37 20.05 -36.01
N VAL A 343 -5.40 19.59 -36.82
CA VAL A 343 -3.98 19.89 -36.59
C VAL A 343 -3.74 21.41 -36.69
N PRO A 344 -3.12 22.06 -35.68
CA PRO A 344 -2.90 23.50 -35.71
C PRO A 344 -1.98 23.94 -36.87
N GLU A 345 -2.35 25.03 -37.55
CA GLU A 345 -1.60 25.55 -38.71
C GLU A 345 -0.13 25.87 -38.41
N SER A 346 0.20 26.23 -37.16
CA SER A 346 1.58 26.50 -36.75
C SER A 346 2.47 25.25 -36.85
N PHE A 347 1.94 24.06 -36.56
CA PHE A 347 2.66 22.80 -36.66
C PHE A 347 2.79 22.34 -38.12
N LEU A 348 1.75 22.50 -38.93
CA LEU A 348 1.80 22.19 -40.37
C LEU A 348 2.87 23.02 -41.08
N LYS A 349 2.90 24.34 -40.82
CA LYS A 349 3.94 25.23 -41.37
C LYS A 349 5.34 24.81 -40.94
N ARG A 350 5.51 24.38 -39.68
CA ARG A 350 6.80 23.89 -39.17
C ARG A 350 7.28 22.65 -39.92
N MET A 351 6.41 21.70 -40.26
CA MET A 351 6.80 20.51 -41.02
C MET A 351 7.25 20.85 -42.44
N VAL A 352 6.58 21.79 -43.09
CA VAL A 352 7.02 22.29 -44.41
C VAL A 352 8.40 22.95 -44.31
N GLN A 353 8.63 23.77 -43.29
CA GLN A 353 9.94 24.39 -43.04
C GLN A 353 11.04 23.38 -42.68
N PHE A 354 10.70 22.28 -42.01
CA PHE A 354 11.63 21.19 -41.73
C PHE A 354 12.01 20.45 -43.01
N ALA A 355 11.03 20.19 -43.89
CA ALA A 355 11.31 19.63 -45.20
C ALA A 355 12.26 20.52 -46.02
N ASP A 356 12.04 21.84 -46.05
CA ASP A 356 12.93 22.80 -46.74
C ASP A 356 14.39 22.74 -46.24
N GLN A 357 14.59 22.35 -44.97
CA GLN A 357 15.90 22.16 -44.36
C GLN A 357 16.48 20.75 -44.56
N GLY A 358 15.76 19.85 -45.24
CA GLY A 358 16.18 18.49 -45.55
C GLY A 358 15.91 17.46 -44.47
N PHE A 359 15.09 17.76 -43.46
CA PHE A 359 14.69 16.79 -42.45
C PHE A 359 13.64 15.82 -43.00
N THR A 360 13.85 14.52 -42.78
CA THR A 360 12.89 13.45 -43.16
C THR A 360 12.09 12.90 -41.97
N SER A 361 12.54 13.22 -40.76
CA SER A 361 11.90 12.86 -39.50
C SER A 361 11.92 14.04 -38.53
N PHE A 362 11.10 13.96 -37.50
CA PHE A 362 11.06 14.92 -36.41
C PHE A 362 10.75 14.18 -35.11
N GLU A 363 11.19 14.77 -34.00
CA GLU A 363 10.82 14.26 -32.69
C GLU A 363 9.50 14.89 -32.25
N PHE A 364 8.59 14.03 -31.81
CA PHE A 364 7.33 14.42 -31.21
C PHE A 364 7.00 13.45 -30.11
N GLU A 365 6.71 14.00 -28.93
CA GLU A 365 6.39 13.19 -27.76
C GLU A 365 5.01 12.56 -27.93
N GLU A 366 4.99 11.22 -27.99
CA GLU A 366 3.76 10.45 -27.92
C GLU A 366 3.47 10.08 -26.47
N PHE A 367 2.24 10.36 -26.05
CA PHE A 367 1.77 9.93 -24.75
C PHE A 367 1.20 8.51 -24.83
N ASN A 368 1.14 7.85 -23.67
CA ASN A 368 0.48 6.58 -23.48
C ASN A 368 -0.46 6.65 -22.26
N SER A 369 -1.26 5.61 -22.10
CA SER A 369 -2.20 5.46 -20.97
C SER A 369 -1.58 4.76 -19.77
N ASP A 370 -0.24 4.63 -19.70
CA ASP A 370 0.41 4.15 -18.47
C ASP A 370 0.21 5.24 -17.40
N TRP A 371 -0.30 4.84 -16.25
CA TRP A 371 -0.57 5.73 -15.11
C TRP A 371 0.71 6.36 -14.52
N GLU A 372 1.89 5.77 -14.77
CA GLU A 372 3.19 6.40 -14.48
C GLU A 372 3.72 7.26 -15.63
N GLY A 373 3.04 7.21 -16.78
CA GLY A 373 3.40 7.89 -18.01
C GLY A 373 3.22 9.40 -17.95
N LYS A 374 3.84 10.09 -18.91
CA LYS A 374 3.90 11.56 -18.94
C LYS A 374 2.53 12.24 -19.06
N ALA A 375 1.54 11.61 -19.68
CA ALA A 375 0.19 12.18 -19.73
C ALA A 375 -0.43 12.29 -18.32
N TYR A 376 -0.35 11.21 -17.52
CA TYR A 376 -0.85 11.22 -16.15
C TYR A 376 -0.11 12.23 -15.26
N GLN A 377 1.17 12.49 -15.52
CA GLN A 377 1.94 13.52 -14.80
C GLN A 377 1.47 14.96 -15.08
N THR A 378 0.66 15.19 -16.11
CA THR A 378 0.15 16.52 -16.47
C THR A 378 -1.26 16.82 -15.94
N VAL A 379 -1.95 15.81 -15.40
CA VAL A 379 -3.30 15.94 -14.86
C VAL A 379 -3.28 15.90 -13.34
N SER A 380 -4.39 16.33 -12.72
CA SER A 380 -4.49 16.45 -11.27
C SER A 380 -5.34 15.33 -10.64
N GLY A 381 -5.28 15.24 -9.31
CA GLY A 381 -6.08 14.33 -8.50
C GLY A 381 -5.59 12.89 -8.49
N GLN A 382 -4.42 12.59 -9.06
CA GLN A 382 -3.90 11.22 -9.22
C GLN A 382 -3.00 10.76 -8.06
N ASN A 383 -2.62 11.68 -7.16
CA ASN A 383 -1.73 11.43 -6.03
C ASN A 383 -2.47 11.32 -4.69
N ALA A 384 -3.81 11.25 -4.73
CA ALA A 384 -4.66 11.04 -3.57
C ALA A 384 -5.81 10.07 -3.91
N ASN A 385 -6.24 9.32 -2.89
CA ASN A 385 -7.55 8.71 -2.88
C ASN A 385 -8.58 9.79 -2.52
N ASN A 386 -9.72 9.81 -3.20
CA ASN A 386 -10.81 10.73 -2.93
C ASN A 386 -11.97 9.94 -2.34
N SER A 387 -12.61 10.45 -1.29
CA SER A 387 -13.79 9.81 -0.71
C SER A 387 -14.85 10.82 -0.31
N VAL A 388 -16.10 10.45 -0.52
CA VAL A 388 -17.25 11.23 -0.05
C VAL A 388 -17.76 10.67 1.27
N ARG A 389 -18.09 11.57 2.20
CA ARG A 389 -18.69 11.22 3.50
C ARG A 389 -20.19 11.39 3.45
N ILE A 390 -20.89 10.29 3.68
CA ILE A 390 -22.33 10.16 3.45
C ILE A 390 -23.04 9.83 4.77
N PRO A 391 -23.91 10.73 5.29
CA PRO A 391 -24.72 10.44 6.48
C PRO A 391 -25.88 9.51 6.14
N ASN A 392 -26.43 8.82 7.15
CA ASN A 392 -27.60 7.94 6.96
C ASN A 392 -28.83 8.70 6.43
N SER A 393 -28.99 9.98 6.81
CA SER A 393 -30.09 10.83 6.33
C SER A 393 -30.08 11.06 4.82
N PHE A 394 -28.95 10.87 4.14
CA PHE A 394 -28.91 10.90 2.68
C PHE A 394 -29.63 9.70 2.07
N PHE A 395 -29.50 8.51 2.67
CA PHE A 395 -30.19 7.32 2.17
C PHE A 395 -31.69 7.42 2.40
N GLU A 396 -32.13 8.04 3.49
CA GLU A 396 -33.55 8.39 3.70
C GLU A 396 -34.07 9.32 2.60
N ALA A 397 -33.32 10.39 2.27
CA ALA A 397 -33.66 11.28 1.17
C ALA A 397 -33.68 10.56 -0.20
N LEU A 398 -32.73 9.64 -0.43
CA LEU A 398 -32.65 8.84 -1.64
C LEU A 398 -33.85 7.89 -1.80
N GLU A 399 -34.29 7.25 -0.72
CA GLU A 399 -35.46 6.37 -0.70
C GLU A 399 -36.76 7.13 -0.92
N ASN A 400 -36.87 8.35 -0.37
CA ASN A 400 -38.04 9.21 -0.50
C ASN A 400 -38.08 10.02 -1.80
N ASP A 401 -37.02 9.98 -2.61
CA ASP A 401 -36.85 10.80 -3.83
C ASP A 401 -36.83 12.32 -3.54
N ASP A 402 -36.26 12.69 -2.38
CA ASP A 402 -36.15 14.08 -1.91
C ASP A 402 -34.93 14.81 -2.52
N ASP A 403 -34.93 16.14 -2.37
CA ASP A 403 -33.76 16.97 -2.66
C ASP A 403 -32.72 16.89 -1.54
N TRP A 404 -31.44 16.90 -1.91
CA TRP A 404 -30.29 17.06 -1.04
C TRP A 404 -29.77 18.50 -1.10
N HIS A 405 -29.63 19.14 0.06
CA HIS A 405 -29.24 20.55 0.15
C HIS A 405 -27.72 20.68 0.36
N LEU A 406 -27.07 21.51 -0.46
CA LEU A 406 -25.67 21.86 -0.30
C LEU A 406 -25.54 23.12 0.56
N LEU A 407 -24.68 23.10 1.58
CA LEU A 407 -24.64 24.11 2.63
C LEU A 407 -23.34 24.91 2.60
N ARG A 408 -23.45 26.24 2.52
CA ARG A 408 -22.32 27.18 2.61
C ARG A 408 -21.58 27.02 3.94
N ARG A 409 -20.25 27.06 3.90
CA ARG A 409 -19.43 26.91 5.13
C ARG A 409 -19.31 28.21 5.91
N THR A 410 -19.59 29.35 5.28
CA THR A 410 -19.50 30.67 5.91
C THR A 410 -20.69 31.02 6.82
N ASP A 411 -21.91 30.54 6.53
CA ASP A 411 -23.11 30.83 7.31
C ASP A 411 -24.13 29.69 7.44
N GLY A 412 -23.91 28.55 6.77
CA GLY A 412 -24.81 27.39 6.81
C GLY A 412 -26.05 27.52 5.94
N GLU A 413 -26.20 28.59 5.14
CA GLU A 413 -27.32 28.72 4.22
C GLU A 413 -27.21 27.73 3.05
N VAL A 414 -28.35 27.36 2.48
CA VAL A 414 -28.42 26.49 1.30
C VAL A 414 -27.84 27.24 0.09
N SER A 415 -26.75 26.73 -0.46
CA SER A 415 -26.15 27.20 -1.72
C SER A 415 -26.98 26.76 -2.92
N SER A 416 -27.33 25.47 -2.94
CA SER A 416 -28.13 24.85 -4.00
C SER A 416 -28.79 23.56 -3.48
N SER A 417 -29.71 23.00 -4.26
CA SER A 417 -30.39 21.73 -3.95
C SER A 417 -30.34 20.83 -5.17
N ILE A 418 -30.07 19.54 -4.95
CA ILE A 418 -29.89 18.54 -6.00
C ILE A 418 -30.74 17.33 -5.64
N PRO A 419 -31.54 16.77 -6.56
CA PRO A 419 -32.26 15.52 -6.30
C PRO A 419 -31.29 14.43 -5.81
N ALA A 420 -31.57 13.80 -4.66
CA ALA A 420 -30.67 12.83 -4.04
C ALA A 420 -30.30 11.68 -5.00
N ARG A 421 -31.28 11.23 -5.80
CA ARG A 421 -31.09 10.23 -6.87
C ARG A 421 -30.06 10.66 -7.90
N GLN A 422 -30.11 11.91 -8.36
CA GLN A 422 -29.17 12.44 -9.35
C GLN A 422 -27.75 12.50 -8.78
N LEU A 423 -27.60 12.91 -7.52
CA LEU A 423 -26.29 12.95 -6.86
C LEU A 423 -25.73 11.54 -6.70
N TRP A 424 -26.55 10.57 -6.32
CA TRP A 424 -26.15 9.16 -6.21
C TRP A 424 -25.75 8.54 -7.55
N GLU A 425 -26.46 8.87 -8.63
CA GLU A 425 -26.10 8.45 -9.99
C GLU A 425 -24.73 9.01 -10.41
N LYS A 426 -24.42 10.26 -10.06
CA LYS A 426 -23.09 10.86 -10.34
C LYS A 426 -21.98 10.15 -9.58
N ILE A 427 -22.18 9.83 -8.30
CA ILE A 427 -21.22 9.07 -7.49
C ILE A 427 -20.99 7.69 -8.10
N SER A 428 -22.07 6.99 -8.43
CA SER A 428 -22.02 5.64 -9.01
C SER A 428 -21.32 5.64 -10.38
N TYR A 429 -21.62 6.61 -11.23
CA TYR A 429 -20.97 6.76 -12.53
C TYR A 429 -19.47 7.07 -12.39
N ALA A 430 -19.09 7.97 -11.49
CA ALA A 430 -17.68 8.29 -11.26
C ALA A 430 -16.91 7.07 -10.74
N ALA A 431 -17.43 6.37 -9.73
CA ALA A 431 -16.83 5.15 -9.21
C ALA A 431 -16.69 4.05 -10.28
N TRP A 432 -17.70 3.87 -11.15
CA TRP A 432 -17.58 2.94 -12.28
C TRP A 432 -16.54 3.39 -13.32
N SER A 433 -16.48 4.70 -13.60
CA SER A 433 -15.62 5.25 -14.64
C SER A 433 -14.14 5.25 -14.26
N CYS A 434 -13.81 5.58 -13.00
CA CYS A 434 -12.42 5.80 -12.57
C CYS A 434 -12.10 5.29 -11.15
N ALA A 435 -12.97 4.46 -10.55
CA ALA A 435 -12.82 3.91 -9.18
C ALA A 435 -12.86 4.94 -8.02
N ASP A 436 -13.16 6.20 -8.30
CA ASP A 436 -13.27 7.28 -7.31
C ASP A 436 -14.52 8.15 -7.55
N PRO A 437 -15.06 8.81 -6.52
CA PRO A 437 -14.63 8.75 -5.13
C PRO A 437 -15.09 7.45 -4.43
N GLY A 438 -14.31 7.00 -3.45
CA GLY A 438 -14.74 6.00 -2.47
C GLY A 438 -15.83 6.55 -1.54
N LEU A 439 -16.45 5.67 -0.76
CA LEU A 439 -17.54 6.03 0.16
C LEU A 439 -17.10 5.85 1.62
N GLN A 440 -17.47 6.80 2.47
CA GLN A 440 -17.34 6.70 3.93
C GLN A 440 -18.70 6.94 4.58
N TYR A 441 -19.24 5.93 5.27
CA TYR A 441 -20.55 6.01 5.91
C TYR A 441 -20.45 6.76 7.24
N ASP A 442 -20.66 8.06 7.16
CA ASP A 442 -20.34 9.06 8.16
C ASP A 442 -21.04 8.82 9.51
N THR A 443 -22.34 8.51 9.47
CA THR A 443 -23.14 8.18 10.67
C THR A 443 -22.68 6.87 11.29
N THR A 444 -22.62 5.79 10.50
CA THR A 444 -22.19 4.46 10.96
C THR A 444 -20.81 4.49 11.63
N ILE A 445 -19.85 5.20 11.04
CA ILE A 445 -18.50 5.36 11.62
C ILE A 445 -18.58 5.99 13.02
N ASN A 446 -19.40 7.02 13.21
CA ASN A 446 -19.51 7.71 14.50
C ASN A 446 -20.35 6.95 15.53
N GLU A 447 -21.31 6.12 15.11
CA GLU A 447 -22.06 5.22 16.00
C GLU A 447 -21.14 4.17 16.66
N TRP A 448 -20.12 3.72 15.94
CA TRP A 448 -19.09 2.81 16.44
C TRP A 448 -17.90 3.53 17.11
N HIS A 449 -17.96 4.85 17.29
CA HIS A 449 -16.86 5.60 17.89
C HIS A 449 -16.74 5.30 19.39
N THR A 450 -15.54 4.91 19.81
CA THR A 450 -15.20 4.69 21.23
C THR A 450 -15.01 5.98 22.02
N CYS A 451 -14.73 7.12 21.35
CA CYS A 451 -14.38 8.39 22.02
C CYS A 451 -15.19 9.64 21.58
N PRO A 452 -16.54 9.57 21.43
CA PRO A 452 -17.34 10.67 20.89
C PRO A 452 -17.38 11.91 21.79
N ALA A 453 -17.11 11.79 23.10
CA ALA A 453 -17.06 12.96 23.98
C ALA A 453 -15.79 13.81 23.74
N SER A 454 -14.79 13.25 23.07
CA SER A 454 -13.54 13.93 22.72
C SER A 454 -13.54 14.55 21.33
N GLY A 455 -14.59 14.34 20.55
CA GLY A 455 -14.73 14.89 19.22
C GLY A 455 -15.38 13.90 18.25
N ARG A 456 -15.48 14.34 17.01
CA ARG A 456 -16.09 13.57 15.93
C ARG A 456 -15.02 12.97 15.04
N ILE A 457 -15.25 11.75 14.54
CA ILE A 457 -14.41 11.20 13.47
C ILE A 457 -14.83 11.90 12.18
N ASN A 458 -13.94 12.69 11.59
CA ASN A 458 -14.23 13.47 10.36
C ASN A 458 -13.59 12.90 9.11
N ALA A 459 -12.50 12.14 9.21
CA ALA A 459 -11.81 11.59 8.05
C ALA A 459 -11.28 10.19 8.35
N SER A 460 -10.49 9.68 7.42
CA SER A 460 -9.71 8.46 7.57
C SER A 460 -8.26 8.70 7.13
N ASN A 461 -7.40 7.72 7.32
CA ASN A 461 -6.10 7.66 6.65
C ASN A 461 -6.26 7.28 5.14
N PRO A 462 -5.15 7.21 4.36
CA PRO A 462 -5.17 6.92 2.91
C PRO A 462 -5.98 5.70 2.44
N CYS A 463 -5.95 4.60 3.19
CA CYS A 463 -6.62 3.35 2.77
C CYS A 463 -7.95 3.12 3.49
N SER A 464 -8.46 4.13 4.21
CA SER A 464 -9.76 4.11 4.87
C SER A 464 -9.96 3.05 5.95
N GLU A 465 -8.89 2.49 6.49
CA GLU A 465 -8.92 1.47 7.54
C GLU A 465 -8.87 2.09 8.95
N TYR A 466 -8.12 3.18 9.13
CA TYR A 466 -8.02 3.89 10.41
C TYR A 466 -9.04 5.03 10.48
N MET A 467 -9.99 4.89 11.42
CA MET A 467 -11.10 5.82 11.66
C MET A 467 -11.07 6.31 13.11
N PHE A 468 -10.49 7.50 13.33
CA PHE A 468 -10.45 8.11 14.66
C PHE A 468 -10.45 9.64 14.57
N LEU A 469 -10.23 10.31 15.70
CA LEU A 469 -10.21 11.77 15.78
C LEU A 469 -9.14 12.39 14.87
N ASP A 470 -9.39 13.63 14.43
CA ASP A 470 -8.42 14.41 13.68
C ASP A 470 -7.14 14.63 14.50
N ASP A 471 -6.02 14.84 13.80
CA ASP A 471 -4.69 15.04 14.37
C ASP A 471 -4.27 13.87 15.27
N THR A 472 -4.53 12.63 14.83
CA THR A 472 -4.09 11.41 15.52
C THR A 472 -3.32 10.48 14.58
N ALA A 473 -2.55 9.57 15.15
CA ALA A 473 -1.75 8.60 14.43
C ALA A 473 -2.09 7.16 14.79
N CYS A 474 -1.89 6.24 13.86
CA CYS A 474 -2.02 4.81 14.07
C CYS A 474 -0.79 4.06 13.55
N ASN A 475 -0.25 3.20 14.40
CA ASN A 475 0.76 2.22 14.06
C ASN A 475 0.10 0.85 13.85
N LEU A 476 0.58 0.12 12.85
CA LEU A 476 -0.07 -1.10 12.37
C LEU A 476 0.87 -2.30 12.43
N ALA A 477 0.28 -3.47 12.61
CA ALA A 477 0.94 -4.74 12.37
C ALA A 477 -0.07 -5.73 11.79
N SER A 478 0.41 -6.77 11.14
CA SER A 478 -0.47 -7.81 10.61
C SER A 478 0.09 -9.20 10.90
N LEU A 479 -0.77 -10.08 11.39
CA LEU A 479 -0.49 -11.50 11.57
C LEU A 479 -0.73 -12.26 10.26
N ASN A 480 0.09 -13.27 9.96
CA ASN A 480 -0.10 -14.15 8.81
C ASN A 480 -0.97 -15.35 9.21
N LEU A 481 -2.25 -15.36 8.82
CA LEU A 481 -3.21 -16.39 9.28
C LEU A 481 -2.80 -17.82 8.92
N VAL A 482 -2.11 -18.01 7.79
CA VAL A 482 -1.65 -19.33 7.34
C VAL A 482 -0.66 -19.97 8.33
N ARG A 483 0.08 -19.16 9.11
CA ARG A 483 1.03 -19.67 10.12
C ARG A 483 0.34 -20.20 11.38
N PHE A 484 -0.98 -20.04 11.48
CA PHE A 484 -1.83 -20.59 12.54
C PHE A 484 -2.76 -21.68 12.02
N LEU A 485 -2.63 -22.11 10.76
CA LEU A 485 -3.34 -23.26 10.22
C LEU A 485 -2.44 -24.50 10.33
N GLY A 486 -2.86 -25.48 11.12
CA GLY A 486 -2.15 -26.74 11.32
C GLY A 486 -2.17 -27.64 10.07
N GLU A 487 -1.30 -28.65 10.05
CA GLU A 487 -1.28 -29.68 8.99
C GLU A 487 -2.53 -30.58 8.99
N ASP A 488 -3.27 -30.59 10.10
CA ASP A 488 -4.55 -31.27 10.28
C ASP A 488 -5.75 -30.42 9.81
N ASP A 489 -5.49 -29.30 9.13
CA ASP A 489 -6.47 -28.30 8.70
C ASP A 489 -7.23 -27.62 9.86
N VAL A 490 -6.70 -27.68 11.09
CA VAL A 490 -7.29 -27.02 12.25
C VAL A 490 -6.58 -25.69 12.52
N PHE A 491 -7.36 -24.63 12.76
CA PHE A 491 -6.81 -23.34 13.14
C PHE A 491 -6.38 -23.33 14.62
N ASP A 492 -5.10 -23.08 14.89
CA ASP A 492 -4.50 -22.98 16.23
C ASP A 492 -4.84 -21.63 16.87
N VAL A 493 -5.99 -21.61 17.52
CA VAL A 493 -6.54 -20.46 18.24
C VAL A 493 -5.59 -19.98 19.34
N ASP A 494 -4.93 -20.88 20.07
CA ASP A 494 -4.12 -20.50 21.22
C ASP A 494 -2.82 -19.80 20.79
N SER A 495 -2.18 -20.30 19.73
CA SER A 495 -1.04 -19.62 19.11
C SER A 495 -1.45 -18.26 18.54
N PHE A 496 -2.62 -18.18 17.93
CA PHE A 496 -3.15 -16.93 17.42
C PHE A 496 -3.40 -15.91 18.54
N ARG A 497 -4.10 -16.29 19.62
CA ARG A 497 -4.32 -15.42 20.79
C ARG A 497 -3.02 -14.96 21.44
N HIS A 498 -2.03 -15.86 21.56
CA HIS A 498 -0.71 -15.51 22.08
C HIS A 498 -0.01 -14.46 21.18
N ALA A 499 -0.05 -14.66 19.86
CA ALA A 499 0.48 -13.69 18.90
C ALA A 499 -0.24 -12.32 19.00
N VAL A 500 -1.57 -12.33 19.14
CA VAL A 500 -2.38 -11.12 19.31
C VAL A 500 -2.00 -10.37 20.59
N HIS A 501 -1.81 -11.08 21.70
CA HIS A 501 -1.38 -10.52 22.97
C HIS A 501 -0.01 -9.81 22.83
N LEU A 502 1.00 -10.49 22.28
CA LEU A 502 2.35 -9.93 22.09
C LEU A 502 2.34 -8.71 21.17
N TRP A 503 1.65 -8.79 20.02
CA TRP A 503 1.65 -7.69 19.05
C TRP A 503 0.82 -6.50 19.48
N THR A 504 -0.21 -6.69 20.31
CA THR A 504 -0.91 -5.57 20.96
C THR A 504 0.04 -4.80 21.89
N ILE A 505 0.89 -5.50 22.66
CA ILE A 505 1.93 -4.87 23.49
C ILE A 505 2.97 -4.13 22.63
N VAL A 506 3.43 -4.72 21.52
CA VAL A 506 4.36 -4.07 20.58
C VAL A 506 3.80 -2.74 20.07
N LEU A 507 2.52 -2.73 19.67
CA LEU A 507 1.88 -1.54 19.15
C LEU A 507 1.71 -0.47 20.24
N GLU A 508 1.35 -0.86 21.47
CA GLU A 508 1.26 0.07 22.60
C GLU A 508 2.62 0.69 22.97
N ILE A 509 3.69 -0.12 23.04
CA ILE A 509 5.06 0.38 23.27
C ILE A 509 5.49 1.33 22.15
N SER A 510 5.05 1.05 20.93
CA SER A 510 5.39 1.87 19.77
C SER A 510 4.75 3.27 19.81
N VAL A 511 3.65 3.47 20.56
CA VAL A 511 3.10 4.80 20.86
C VAL A 511 4.08 5.59 21.74
N LEU A 512 4.64 4.94 22.76
CA LEU A 512 5.59 5.58 23.70
C LEU A 512 6.84 6.07 22.99
N MET A 513 7.45 5.24 22.16
CA MET A 513 8.73 5.57 21.54
C MET A 513 8.64 6.65 20.46
N ALA A 514 7.44 6.99 19.99
CA ALA A 514 7.25 7.79 18.80
C ALA A 514 7.51 9.29 19.00
N SER A 515 7.82 9.97 17.90
CA SER A 515 7.74 11.43 17.76
C SER A 515 7.00 11.81 16.47
N PHE A 516 6.38 12.99 16.46
CA PHE A 516 5.38 13.40 15.47
C PHE A 516 5.60 14.83 14.95
N PRO A 517 5.23 15.17 13.71
CA PRO A 517 5.58 16.46 13.11
C PRO A 517 4.75 17.67 13.54
N SER A 518 3.70 17.48 14.35
CA SER A 518 2.89 18.54 14.97
C SER A 518 2.70 18.26 16.46
N GLU A 519 2.48 19.34 17.22
CA GLU A 519 2.23 19.30 18.66
C GLU A 519 0.91 18.58 18.97
N GLU A 520 -0.14 18.90 18.22
CA GLU A 520 -1.47 18.31 18.35
C GLU A 520 -1.43 16.79 18.14
N ILE A 521 -0.73 16.34 17.09
CA ILE A 521 -0.58 14.91 16.82
C ILE A 521 0.14 14.20 17.97
N ALA A 522 1.19 14.80 18.53
CA ALA A 522 1.88 14.22 19.67
C ALA A 522 0.99 14.11 20.90
N LEU A 523 0.23 15.17 21.21
CA LEU A 523 -0.68 15.22 22.35
C LEU A 523 -1.83 14.21 22.22
N LEU A 524 -2.52 14.18 21.08
CA LEU A 524 -3.68 13.31 20.89
C LEU A 524 -3.28 11.84 20.74
N SER A 525 -2.17 11.56 20.05
CA SER A 525 -1.66 10.17 19.94
C SER A 525 -1.25 9.63 21.32
N HIS A 526 -0.68 10.47 22.20
CA HIS A 526 -0.41 10.10 23.60
C HIS A 526 -1.70 9.93 24.43
N ARG A 527 -2.66 10.85 24.24
CA ARG A 527 -3.92 10.85 24.99
C ARG A 527 -4.81 9.65 24.70
N PHE A 528 -4.84 9.16 23.45
CA PHE A 528 -5.76 8.11 23.02
C PHE A 528 -5.09 6.77 22.69
N ARG A 529 -3.79 6.76 22.38
CA ARG A 529 -2.98 5.55 22.24
C ARG A 529 -3.59 4.54 21.27
N THR A 530 -3.97 5.03 20.09
CA THR A 530 -4.65 4.26 19.05
C THR A 530 -3.72 3.27 18.36
N LEU A 531 -4.18 2.03 18.24
CA LEU A 531 -3.45 0.92 17.62
C LEU A 531 -4.21 0.39 16.40
N GLY A 532 -3.51 -0.37 15.55
CA GLY A 532 -4.14 -1.09 14.45
C GLY A 532 -3.51 -2.46 14.21
N LEU A 533 -3.85 -3.43 15.05
CA LEU A 533 -3.50 -4.83 14.80
C LEU A 533 -4.48 -5.46 13.79
N GLY A 534 -3.93 -6.07 12.75
CA GLY A 534 -4.69 -6.76 11.70
C GLY A 534 -4.14 -8.14 11.39
N TYR A 535 -4.55 -8.67 10.24
CA TYR A 535 -3.99 -9.89 9.66
C TYR A 535 -3.95 -9.82 8.13
N ALA A 536 -3.28 -10.79 7.53
CA ALA A 536 -3.29 -11.08 6.09
C ALA A 536 -3.65 -12.55 5.86
N ASN A 537 -3.79 -12.94 4.58
CA ASN A 537 -3.91 -14.32 4.15
C ASN A 537 -5.27 -15.01 4.43
N LEU A 538 -6.36 -14.26 4.66
CA LEU A 538 -7.69 -14.86 4.87
C LEU A 538 -8.15 -15.69 3.68
N GLY A 539 -8.05 -15.13 2.46
CA GLY A 539 -8.41 -15.85 1.24
C GLY A 539 -7.63 -17.15 1.09
N THR A 540 -6.35 -17.16 1.48
CA THR A 540 -5.49 -18.35 1.45
C THR A 540 -5.94 -19.42 2.44
N VAL A 541 -6.31 -19.02 3.67
CA VAL A 541 -6.83 -19.96 4.67
C VAL A 541 -8.09 -20.65 4.16
N LEU A 542 -9.07 -19.87 3.68
CA LEU A 542 -10.32 -20.43 3.13
C LEU A 542 -10.05 -21.34 1.94
N MET A 543 -9.16 -20.93 1.04
CA MET A 543 -8.79 -21.71 -0.14
C MET A 543 -8.14 -23.05 0.23
N ARG A 544 -7.19 -23.08 1.19
CA ARG A 544 -6.55 -24.32 1.67
C ARG A 544 -7.55 -25.28 2.32
N LEU A 545 -8.54 -24.73 3.00
CA LEU A 545 -9.63 -25.51 3.61
C LEU A 545 -10.66 -26.02 2.59
N GLY A 546 -10.58 -25.59 1.32
CA GLY A 546 -11.56 -25.92 0.29
C GLY A 546 -12.89 -25.18 0.46
N ILE A 547 -12.90 -24.08 1.21
CA ILE A 547 -14.09 -23.29 1.53
C ILE A 547 -14.21 -22.12 0.54
N PRO A 548 -15.33 -21.99 -0.20
CA PRO A 548 -15.54 -20.83 -1.08
C PRO A 548 -15.55 -19.52 -0.29
N TYR A 549 -14.83 -18.52 -0.80
CA TYR A 549 -14.73 -17.21 -0.15
C TYR A 549 -16.11 -16.54 0.03
N ASP A 550 -17.02 -16.72 -0.93
CA ASP A 550 -18.37 -16.17 -0.95
C ASP A 550 -19.43 -17.06 -0.28
N SER A 551 -19.04 -17.96 0.64
CA SER A 551 -19.95 -18.82 1.39
C SER A 551 -20.33 -18.28 2.78
N ASP A 552 -21.43 -18.80 3.36
CA ASP A 552 -21.81 -18.50 4.76
C ASP A 552 -20.75 -19.00 5.75
N GLU A 553 -20.17 -20.17 5.49
CA GLU A 553 -19.06 -20.73 6.27
C GLU A 553 -17.81 -19.82 6.21
N GLY A 554 -17.44 -19.34 5.02
CA GLY A 554 -16.34 -18.39 4.84
C GLY A 554 -16.56 -17.08 5.61
N ARG A 555 -17.79 -16.55 5.59
CA ARG A 555 -18.19 -15.36 6.37
C ARG A 555 -18.11 -15.62 7.89
N ALA A 556 -18.59 -16.77 8.36
CA ALA A 556 -18.56 -17.13 9.78
C ALA A 556 -17.13 -17.32 10.32
N ILE A 557 -16.25 -17.97 9.55
CA ILE A 557 -14.81 -18.11 9.87
C ILE A 557 -14.14 -16.73 9.91
N CYS A 558 -14.36 -15.90 8.90
CA CYS A 558 -13.84 -14.53 8.84
C CYS A 558 -14.27 -13.70 10.06
N GLY A 559 -15.57 -13.72 10.37
CA GLY A 559 -16.13 -13.04 11.54
C GLY A 559 -15.51 -13.51 12.85
N SER A 560 -15.32 -14.83 13.01
CA SER A 560 -14.74 -15.41 14.23
C SER A 560 -13.26 -15.08 14.41
N ILE A 561 -12.45 -15.19 13.34
CA ILE A 561 -11.02 -14.82 13.41
C ILE A 561 -10.87 -13.32 13.73
N THR A 562 -11.68 -12.46 13.09
CA THR A 562 -11.70 -11.01 13.36
C THR A 562 -12.15 -10.70 14.79
N ALA A 563 -13.15 -11.42 15.29
CA ALA A 563 -13.65 -11.29 16.66
C ALA A 563 -12.60 -11.72 17.69
N ILE A 564 -11.89 -12.84 17.47
CA ILE A 564 -10.78 -13.29 18.33
C ILE A 564 -9.67 -12.24 18.35
N LEU A 565 -9.24 -11.76 17.18
CA LEU A 565 -8.21 -10.71 17.05
C LEU A 565 -8.58 -9.48 17.88
N THR A 566 -9.77 -8.95 17.65
CA THR A 566 -10.20 -7.68 18.24
C THR A 566 -10.50 -7.81 19.74
N GLY A 567 -11.20 -8.88 20.12
CA GLY A 567 -11.52 -9.18 21.52
C GLY A 567 -10.27 -9.42 22.36
N GLU A 568 -9.33 -10.24 21.87
CA GLU A 568 -8.08 -10.51 22.59
C GLU A 568 -7.18 -9.25 22.66
N SER A 569 -7.18 -8.39 21.64
CA SER A 569 -6.49 -7.10 21.71
C SER A 569 -7.09 -6.16 22.76
N TYR A 570 -8.42 -6.06 22.86
CA TYR A 570 -9.04 -5.25 23.92
C TYR A 570 -8.90 -5.86 25.32
N ALA A 571 -8.93 -7.19 25.44
CA ALA A 571 -8.62 -7.88 26.69
C ALA A 571 -7.17 -7.58 27.13
N THR A 572 -6.20 -7.70 26.22
CA THR A 572 -4.81 -7.32 26.43
C THR A 572 -4.68 -5.85 26.84
N SER A 573 -5.41 -4.95 26.17
CA SER A 573 -5.43 -3.52 26.50
C SER A 573 -5.95 -3.25 27.91
N ALA A 574 -6.97 -3.98 28.36
CA ALA A 574 -7.48 -3.89 29.72
C ALA A 574 -6.53 -4.50 30.76
N GLU A 575 -5.79 -5.55 30.41
CA GLU A 575 -4.73 -6.11 31.25
C GLU A 575 -3.58 -5.11 31.43
N MET A 576 -3.17 -4.41 30.37
CA MET A 576 -2.20 -3.31 30.48
C MET A 576 -2.75 -2.14 31.32
N ALA A 577 -4.05 -1.82 31.17
CA ALA A 577 -4.70 -0.76 31.96
C ALA A 577 -4.73 -1.06 33.45
N LYS A 578 -4.83 -2.35 33.85
CA LYS A 578 -4.74 -2.77 35.25
C LYS A 578 -3.41 -2.36 35.88
N GLU A 579 -2.30 -2.46 35.15
CA GLU A 579 -0.96 -2.19 35.68
C GLU A 579 -0.51 -0.74 35.46
N LEU A 580 -0.87 -0.14 34.32
CA LEU A 580 -0.39 1.17 33.86
C LEU A 580 -1.45 2.28 33.87
N GLY A 581 -2.69 1.93 34.17
CA GLY A 581 -3.85 2.81 34.02
C GLY A 581 -4.38 2.85 32.58
N PRO A 582 -5.68 3.19 32.40
CA PRO A 582 -6.26 3.34 31.08
C PRO A 582 -5.67 4.54 30.31
N PHE A 583 -5.97 4.66 29.01
CA PHE A 583 -5.54 5.85 28.25
C PHE A 583 -6.11 7.14 28.89
N PRO A 584 -5.38 8.27 28.85
CA PRO A 584 -5.79 9.49 29.54
C PRO A 584 -7.20 10.00 29.21
N GLY A 585 -7.67 9.81 27.97
CA GLY A 585 -9.03 10.17 27.53
C GLY A 585 -10.15 9.19 27.92
N TYR A 586 -9.87 8.10 28.65
CA TYR A 586 -10.83 7.02 28.88
C TYR A 586 -12.02 7.45 29.74
N GLN A 587 -11.77 8.19 30.82
CA GLN A 587 -12.83 8.51 31.79
C GLN A 587 -13.98 9.32 31.16
N ASP A 588 -13.65 10.24 30.26
CA ASP A 588 -14.63 11.05 29.51
C ASP A 588 -15.48 10.20 28.55
N ASN A 589 -14.93 9.07 28.10
CA ASN A 589 -15.50 8.24 27.04
C ASN A 589 -15.92 6.84 27.51
N LYS A 590 -15.85 6.56 28.81
CA LYS A 590 -16.03 5.22 29.39
C LYS A 590 -17.29 4.53 28.89
N GLU A 591 -18.43 5.21 28.97
CA GLU A 591 -19.73 4.62 28.61
C GLU A 591 -19.84 4.35 27.11
N ALA A 592 -19.32 5.25 26.27
CA ALA A 592 -19.30 5.07 24.82
C ALA A 592 -18.39 3.91 24.40
N MET A 593 -17.21 3.80 25.03
CA MET A 593 -16.31 2.69 24.77
C MET A 593 -16.91 1.35 25.21
N LEU A 594 -17.48 1.27 26.42
CA LEU A 594 -18.13 0.03 26.88
C LEU A 594 -19.33 -0.35 26.02
N ARG A 595 -20.10 0.62 25.51
CA ARG A 595 -21.16 0.39 24.51
C ARG A 595 -20.62 -0.31 23.27
N VAL A 596 -19.52 0.19 22.69
CA VAL A 596 -18.89 -0.41 21.50
C VAL A 596 -18.43 -1.84 21.79
N ILE A 597 -17.82 -2.08 22.95
CA ILE A 597 -17.38 -3.42 23.37
C ILE A 597 -18.57 -4.38 23.53
N ARG A 598 -19.67 -3.93 24.14
CA ARG A 598 -20.91 -4.72 24.26
C ARG A 598 -21.52 -5.03 22.89
N ASN A 599 -21.55 -4.07 21.98
CA ASN A 599 -22.05 -4.29 20.60
C ASN A 599 -21.20 -5.33 19.83
N HIS A 600 -19.87 -5.30 19.97
CA HIS A 600 -19.03 -6.32 19.35
C HIS A 600 -19.23 -7.71 19.99
N ARG A 601 -19.32 -7.77 21.32
CA ARG A 601 -19.68 -9.00 22.04
C ARG A 601 -21.01 -9.54 21.54
N GLN A 602 -22.01 -8.68 21.35
CA GLN A 602 -23.32 -9.06 20.83
C GLN A 602 -23.24 -9.71 19.44
N ALA A 603 -22.45 -9.13 18.54
CA ALA A 603 -22.22 -9.69 17.20
C ALA A 603 -21.53 -11.06 17.23
N ALA A 604 -20.69 -11.34 18.24
CA ALA A 604 -20.06 -12.66 18.41
C ALA A 604 -21.02 -13.73 18.95
N TYR A 605 -22.10 -13.31 19.61
CA TYR A 605 -23.11 -14.21 20.18
C TYR A 605 -24.30 -14.44 19.25
N ASP A 606 -24.42 -13.68 18.15
CA ASP A 606 -25.63 -13.65 17.30
C ASP A 606 -26.89 -13.38 18.13
N GLY A 607 -26.79 -12.41 19.06
CA GLY A 607 -27.92 -12.11 19.93
C GLY A 607 -28.92 -11.14 19.28
N ASP A 608 -30.05 -10.93 19.96
CA ASP A 608 -31.21 -10.20 19.43
C ASP A 608 -30.83 -8.79 18.89
N GLU A 609 -31.35 -8.43 17.72
CA GLU A 609 -31.12 -7.13 17.07
C GLU A 609 -31.47 -5.94 17.98
N ASN A 610 -32.41 -6.13 18.91
CA ASN A 610 -32.83 -5.13 19.88
C ASN A 610 -31.81 -4.88 21.01
N GLU A 611 -30.79 -5.73 21.14
CA GLU A 611 -29.75 -5.59 22.17
C GLU A 611 -28.57 -4.71 21.72
N TYR A 612 -28.47 -4.37 20.43
CA TYR A 612 -27.44 -3.42 19.95
C TYR A 612 -27.75 -1.99 20.38
N GLU A 613 -26.81 -1.38 21.10
CA GLU A 613 -26.94 -0.04 21.65
C GLU A 613 -26.46 1.04 20.67
N GLY A 614 -27.35 1.98 20.33
CA GLY A 614 -26.98 3.21 19.61
C GLY A 614 -26.52 3.02 18.16
N LEU A 615 -26.96 1.94 17.51
CA LEU A 615 -26.69 1.66 16.10
C LEU A 615 -27.97 1.79 15.27
N THR A 616 -27.93 2.60 14.21
CA THR A 616 -29.00 2.69 13.20
C THR A 616 -28.92 1.50 12.24
N THR A 617 -27.71 1.17 11.78
CA THR A 617 -27.45 0.01 10.92
C THR A 617 -26.80 -1.10 11.74
N LYS A 618 -27.45 -2.26 11.80
CA LYS A 618 -26.95 -3.42 12.56
C LYS A 618 -25.86 -4.17 11.79
N PRO A 619 -24.80 -4.66 12.45
CA PRO A 619 -23.75 -5.44 11.79
C PRO A 619 -24.24 -6.85 11.46
N ALA A 620 -23.57 -7.52 10.52
CA ALA A 620 -23.74 -8.97 10.36
C ALA A 620 -23.08 -9.71 11.53
N ALA A 621 -23.84 -10.55 12.22
CA ALA A 621 -23.35 -11.39 13.31
C ALA A 621 -22.69 -12.68 12.80
N ILE A 622 -21.98 -13.38 13.69
CA ILE A 622 -21.40 -14.70 13.39
C ILE A 622 -22.51 -15.75 13.43
N VAL A 623 -22.89 -16.28 12.27
CA VAL A 623 -23.87 -17.37 12.16
C VAL A 623 -23.27 -18.65 12.77
N ALA A 624 -23.78 -19.06 13.92
CA ALA A 624 -23.20 -20.12 14.74
C ALA A 624 -23.17 -21.47 14.02
N GLU A 625 -24.21 -21.79 13.25
CA GLU A 625 -24.36 -23.06 12.52
C GLU A 625 -23.34 -23.22 11.40
N CYS A 626 -22.80 -22.10 10.90
CA CYS A 626 -21.81 -22.07 9.83
C CYS A 626 -20.37 -21.93 10.35
N CYS A 627 -20.17 -21.82 11.67
CA CYS A 627 -18.86 -21.58 12.25
C CYS A 627 -18.26 -22.85 12.87
N PRO A 628 -16.97 -23.14 12.66
CA PRO A 628 -16.25 -24.13 13.46
C PRO A 628 -16.35 -23.83 14.97
N GLU A 629 -16.68 -24.86 15.76
CA GLU A 629 -16.98 -24.72 17.19
C GLU A 629 -15.82 -24.09 17.98
N ASN A 630 -14.58 -24.51 17.70
CA ASN A 630 -13.39 -23.97 18.36
C ASN A 630 -13.20 -22.46 18.12
N LEU A 631 -13.50 -21.97 16.91
CA LEU A 631 -13.41 -20.56 16.56
C LEU A 631 -14.55 -19.76 17.22
N LEU A 632 -15.78 -20.30 17.20
CA LEU A 632 -16.94 -19.63 17.78
C LEU A 632 -16.80 -19.44 19.30
N LEU A 633 -16.38 -20.50 20.01
CA LEU A 633 -16.16 -20.45 21.46
C LEU A 633 -15.06 -19.45 21.80
N ALA A 634 -13.94 -19.48 21.08
CA ALA A 634 -12.85 -18.56 21.30
C ALA A 634 -13.23 -17.09 21.04
N ALA A 635 -14.00 -16.82 19.98
CA ALA A 635 -14.51 -15.47 19.68
C ALA A 635 -15.35 -14.92 20.83
N ARG A 636 -16.27 -15.74 21.35
CA ARG A 636 -17.13 -15.39 22.50
C ARG A 636 -16.32 -15.17 23.76
N GLU A 637 -15.41 -16.07 24.10
CA GLU A 637 -14.53 -15.95 25.27
C GLU A 637 -13.65 -14.69 25.25
N CYS A 638 -13.10 -14.34 24.08
CA CYS A 638 -12.27 -13.15 23.92
C CYS A 638 -13.07 -11.88 24.22
N TRP A 639 -14.32 -11.78 23.73
CA TRP A 639 -15.19 -10.64 24.01
C TRP A 639 -15.73 -10.61 25.44
N ASP A 640 -16.02 -11.77 26.04
CA ASP A 640 -16.38 -11.87 27.46
C ASP A 640 -15.25 -11.35 28.35
N ARG A 641 -14.00 -11.76 28.05
CA ARG A 641 -12.81 -11.24 28.74
C ARG A 641 -12.61 -9.75 28.51
N ALA A 642 -12.72 -9.28 27.27
CA ALA A 642 -12.54 -7.87 26.92
C ALA A 642 -13.53 -6.97 27.68
N LEU A 643 -14.80 -7.38 27.78
CA LEU A 643 -15.82 -6.66 28.54
C LEU A 643 -15.54 -6.74 30.05
N ALA A 644 -15.38 -7.94 30.61
CA ALA A 644 -15.22 -8.13 32.04
C ALA A 644 -13.97 -7.44 32.62
N LEU A 645 -12.85 -7.44 31.87
CA LEU A 645 -11.64 -6.73 32.26
C LEU A 645 -11.79 -5.22 32.08
N GLY A 646 -12.38 -4.78 30.97
CA GLY A 646 -12.59 -3.36 30.68
C GLY A 646 -13.53 -2.66 31.65
N GLU A 647 -14.59 -3.33 32.12
CA GLU A 647 -15.48 -2.80 33.17
C GLU A 647 -14.73 -2.55 34.48
N ARG A 648 -13.74 -3.41 34.78
CA ARG A 648 -12.97 -3.38 36.03
C ARG A 648 -11.80 -2.40 36.00
N PHE A 649 -11.08 -2.34 34.88
CA PHE A 649 -9.78 -1.65 34.80
C PHE A 649 -9.73 -0.55 33.74
N GLY A 650 -10.74 -0.45 32.88
CA GLY A 650 -10.68 0.35 31.67
C GLY A 650 -9.79 -0.26 30.61
N TYR A 651 -9.43 0.54 29.60
CA TYR A 651 -8.59 0.11 28.48
C TYR A 651 -7.41 1.05 28.31
N ARG A 652 -6.25 0.50 27.95
CA ARG A 652 -5.03 1.25 27.69
C ARG A 652 -5.05 1.95 26.33
N ASN A 653 -5.93 1.53 25.42
CA ASN A 653 -5.96 1.97 24.02
C ASN A 653 -7.40 2.30 23.60
N ALA A 654 -7.62 3.47 23.00
CA ALA A 654 -8.94 3.88 22.52
C ALA A 654 -9.41 3.12 21.26
N GLN A 655 -8.47 2.58 20.50
CA GLN A 655 -8.67 1.72 19.34
C GLN A 655 -7.57 0.66 19.33
N ALA A 656 -7.90 -0.60 19.02
CA ALA A 656 -6.99 -1.73 19.17
C ALA A 656 -6.63 -2.45 17.84
N SER A 657 -7.62 -2.65 16.96
CA SER A 657 -7.46 -3.45 15.74
C SER A 657 -7.94 -2.73 14.49
N VAL A 658 -7.42 -3.16 13.35
CA VAL A 658 -7.83 -2.74 12.00
C VAL A 658 -7.31 -3.74 10.96
N ILE A 659 -8.03 -3.93 9.86
CA ILE A 659 -7.52 -4.70 8.71
C ILE A 659 -6.95 -3.75 7.66
N ALA A 660 -5.64 -3.76 7.49
CA ALA A 660 -4.95 -2.96 6.48
C ALA A 660 -4.78 -3.74 5.15
N PRO A 661 -4.50 -3.07 4.03
CA PRO A 661 -4.28 -3.75 2.74
C PRO A 661 -3.05 -4.67 2.70
N THR A 662 -2.05 -4.47 3.57
CA THR A 662 -0.82 -5.28 3.67
C THR A 662 0.06 -5.40 2.42
N GLY A 663 -0.14 -4.63 1.34
CA GLY A 663 0.45 -4.91 0.02
C GLY A 663 2.00 -4.97 -0.11
N THR A 664 2.79 -4.51 0.86
CA THR A 664 4.25 -4.78 0.90
C THR A 664 4.62 -5.78 1.99
N ILE A 665 4.03 -5.68 3.18
CA ILE A 665 4.34 -6.57 4.29
C ILE A 665 3.82 -8.01 4.06
N GLY A 666 2.75 -8.18 3.28
CA GLY A 666 2.30 -9.49 2.82
C GLY A 666 3.38 -10.19 1.99
N LEU A 667 4.14 -9.46 1.18
CA LEU A 667 5.23 -10.06 0.39
C LEU A 667 6.43 -10.48 1.26
N VAL A 668 6.78 -9.70 2.29
CA VAL A 668 7.85 -10.13 3.21
C VAL A 668 7.43 -11.29 4.11
N MET A 669 6.12 -11.49 4.31
CA MET A 669 5.56 -12.63 5.03
C MET A 669 5.20 -13.82 4.12
N ASP A 670 5.54 -13.77 2.83
CA ASP A 670 5.16 -14.80 1.84
C ASP A 670 3.64 -15.11 1.83
N CYS A 671 2.82 -14.06 1.91
CA CYS A 671 1.37 -14.20 1.79
C CYS A 671 0.95 -14.36 0.33
N ASP A 672 0.14 -15.39 0.05
CA ASP A 672 -0.49 -15.59 -1.26
C ASP A 672 -1.60 -14.53 -1.50
N THR A 673 -2.34 -14.19 -0.44
CA THR A 673 -3.42 -13.17 -0.45
C THR A 673 -3.17 -12.07 0.58
N THR A 674 -3.65 -10.86 0.30
CA THR A 674 -3.37 -9.66 1.09
C THR A 674 -4.54 -9.31 2.00
N GLY A 675 -4.28 -8.96 3.26
CA GLY A 675 -5.34 -8.53 4.19
C GLY A 675 -6.46 -9.57 4.31
N ILE A 676 -7.70 -9.10 4.14
CA ILE A 676 -8.89 -9.94 4.01
C ILE A 676 -9.13 -10.40 2.57
N GLU A 677 -8.52 -9.79 1.57
CA GLU A 677 -8.88 -9.94 0.16
C GLU A 677 -8.78 -11.40 -0.33
N PRO A 678 -9.69 -11.84 -1.23
CA PRO A 678 -9.48 -13.08 -1.97
C PRO A 678 -8.28 -12.95 -2.90
N ASP A 679 -7.81 -14.07 -3.45
CA ASP A 679 -6.74 -13.98 -4.44
C ASP A 679 -7.24 -13.30 -5.71
N PHE A 680 -6.48 -12.30 -6.17
CA PHE A 680 -6.79 -11.59 -7.41
C PHE A 680 -6.56 -12.47 -8.64
N ALA A 681 -5.48 -13.26 -8.63
CA ALA A 681 -5.12 -14.20 -9.70
C ALA A 681 -4.11 -15.23 -9.21
N LEU A 682 -4.19 -16.46 -9.73
CA LEU A 682 -3.28 -17.56 -9.37
C LEU A 682 -1.82 -17.32 -9.80
N VAL A 683 -1.62 -16.54 -10.88
CA VAL A 683 -0.32 -16.08 -11.36
C VAL A 683 -0.38 -14.57 -11.53
N LYS A 684 0.51 -13.87 -10.85
CA LYS A 684 0.57 -12.40 -10.80
C LYS A 684 1.94 -11.93 -11.26
N PHE A 685 1.99 -10.84 -12.01
CA PHE A 685 3.25 -10.18 -12.37
C PHE A 685 3.30 -8.80 -11.74
N LYS A 686 4.29 -8.57 -10.88
CA LYS A 686 4.48 -7.29 -10.21
C LYS A 686 5.58 -6.51 -10.90
N LYS A 687 5.23 -5.40 -11.54
CA LYS A 687 6.21 -4.41 -12.05
C LYS A 687 6.94 -3.75 -10.89
N LEU A 688 8.26 -3.64 -10.99
CA LEU A 688 9.09 -2.99 -9.98
C LEU A 688 9.28 -1.50 -10.28
N ALA A 689 9.36 -0.69 -9.21
CA ALA A 689 9.70 0.72 -9.32
C ALA A 689 11.16 0.85 -9.77
N GLY A 690 11.37 1.23 -11.02
CA GLY A 690 12.69 1.28 -11.68
C GLY A 690 12.83 0.34 -12.88
N GLY A 691 11.85 -0.55 -13.15
CA GLY A 691 11.88 -1.50 -14.26
C GLY A 691 12.00 -2.96 -13.80
N GLY A 692 11.56 -3.90 -14.64
CA GLY A 692 11.52 -5.34 -14.33
C GLY A 692 10.20 -5.84 -13.73
N TYR A 693 10.03 -7.18 -13.66
CA TYR A 693 8.84 -7.85 -13.14
C TYR A 693 9.20 -9.00 -12.19
N PHE A 694 8.36 -9.22 -11.18
CA PHE A 694 8.36 -10.46 -10.38
C PHE A 694 7.12 -11.30 -10.70
N LYS A 695 7.32 -12.56 -11.03
CA LYS A 695 6.25 -13.56 -11.11
C LYS A 695 5.95 -14.07 -9.70
N ILE A 696 4.70 -13.95 -9.27
CA ILE A 696 4.17 -14.45 -8.00
C ILE A 696 3.17 -15.54 -8.34
N ILE A 697 3.42 -16.74 -7.85
CA ILE A 697 2.57 -17.92 -8.06
C ILE A 697 1.94 -18.27 -6.74
N ASN A 698 0.62 -18.47 -6.72
CA ASN A 698 -0.09 -18.94 -5.54
C ASN A 698 0.37 -20.36 -5.18
N GLN A 699 1.06 -20.51 -4.05
CA GLN A 699 1.62 -21.78 -3.60
C GLN A 699 0.58 -22.69 -2.93
N SER A 700 -0.60 -22.16 -2.64
CA SER A 700 -1.67 -22.85 -1.95
C SER A 700 -2.62 -23.59 -2.90
N LEU A 701 -2.48 -23.42 -4.22
CA LEU A 701 -3.32 -24.11 -5.21
C LEU A 701 -3.23 -25.65 -5.13
N PRO A 702 -2.05 -26.30 -5.05
CA PRO A 702 -1.97 -27.76 -4.94
C PRO A 702 -2.64 -28.30 -3.67
N VAL A 703 -2.46 -27.58 -2.55
CA VAL A 703 -3.07 -27.93 -1.25
C VAL A 703 -4.60 -27.88 -1.35
N ALA A 704 -5.14 -26.81 -1.94
CA ALA A 704 -6.57 -26.65 -2.14
C ALA A 704 -7.16 -27.75 -3.05
N LEU A 705 -6.49 -28.09 -4.15
CA LEU A 705 -6.94 -29.15 -5.04
C LEU A 705 -6.91 -30.53 -4.36
N SER A 706 -5.88 -30.82 -3.56
CA SER A 706 -5.84 -32.04 -2.73
C SER A 706 -7.03 -32.09 -1.77
N LYS A 707 -7.34 -30.98 -1.10
CA LYS A 707 -8.50 -30.86 -0.19
C LYS A 707 -9.83 -31.11 -0.88
N LEU A 708 -9.96 -30.67 -2.13
CA LEU A 708 -11.13 -30.89 -2.98
C LEU A 708 -11.22 -32.33 -3.54
N GLY A 709 -10.23 -33.18 -3.28
CA GLY A 709 -10.24 -34.60 -3.66
C GLY A 709 -9.68 -34.91 -5.05
N TYR A 710 -8.93 -33.99 -5.65
CA TYR A 710 -8.21 -34.24 -6.89
C TYR A 710 -7.02 -35.19 -6.66
N THR A 711 -6.71 -36.03 -7.63
CA THR A 711 -5.53 -36.92 -7.57
C THR A 711 -4.24 -36.16 -7.83
N ASP A 712 -3.10 -36.68 -7.36
CA ASP A 712 -1.77 -36.06 -7.60
C ASP A 712 -1.52 -35.75 -9.09
N GLN A 713 -1.94 -36.65 -9.99
CA GLN A 713 -1.83 -36.43 -11.43
C GLN A 713 -2.70 -35.25 -11.89
N GLN A 714 -3.95 -35.16 -11.44
CA GLN A 714 -4.82 -34.04 -11.79
C GLN A 714 -4.29 -32.73 -11.24
N ILE A 715 -3.76 -32.75 -10.02
CA ILE A 715 -3.14 -31.57 -9.38
C ILE A 715 -1.96 -31.09 -10.22
N GLU A 716 -1.07 -31.99 -10.63
CA GLU A 716 0.07 -31.66 -11.48
C GLU A 716 -0.39 -31.07 -12.83
N GLU A 717 -1.37 -31.70 -13.49
CA GLU A 717 -1.90 -31.24 -14.78
C GLU A 717 -2.56 -29.85 -14.68
N ILE A 718 -3.38 -29.61 -13.64
CA ILE A 718 -4.05 -28.32 -13.40
C ILE A 718 -3.02 -27.24 -13.05
N THR A 719 -2.07 -27.55 -12.17
CA THR A 719 -1.00 -26.64 -11.76
C THR A 719 -0.15 -26.25 -12.97
N ALA A 720 0.23 -27.22 -13.80
CA ALA A 720 0.97 -26.98 -15.04
C ALA A 720 0.17 -26.16 -16.06
N HIS A 721 -1.15 -26.36 -16.15
CA HIS A 721 -2.02 -25.55 -17.00
C HIS A 721 -2.11 -24.09 -16.53
N ALA A 722 -2.24 -23.87 -15.22
CA ALA A 722 -2.40 -22.54 -14.65
C ALA A 722 -1.09 -21.72 -14.63
N ILE A 723 0.04 -22.37 -14.33
CA ILE A 723 1.32 -21.69 -14.07
C ILE A 723 2.27 -21.73 -15.27
N GLY A 724 2.05 -22.70 -16.16
CA GLY A 724 2.99 -23.11 -17.19
C GLY A 724 4.00 -24.15 -16.68
N ARG A 725 4.53 -24.98 -17.58
CA ARG A 725 5.48 -26.05 -17.24
C ARG A 725 6.89 -25.55 -16.85
N GLY A 726 7.17 -24.26 -17.05
CA GLY A 726 8.48 -23.67 -16.76
C GLY A 726 9.64 -24.23 -17.61
N THR A 727 9.33 -25.01 -18.65
CA THR A 727 10.30 -25.60 -19.58
C THR A 727 9.69 -25.69 -20.98
N LEU A 728 10.54 -25.57 -22.00
CA LEU A 728 10.19 -25.83 -23.40
C LEU A 728 10.38 -27.31 -23.77
N ALA A 729 10.97 -28.12 -22.89
CA ALA A 729 11.12 -29.55 -23.11
C ALA A 729 9.73 -30.22 -23.29
N GLY A 730 9.54 -30.91 -24.42
CA GLY A 730 8.28 -31.58 -24.74
C GLY A 730 7.10 -30.66 -25.05
N ALA A 731 7.33 -29.35 -25.23
CA ALA A 731 6.29 -28.43 -25.69
C ALA A 731 5.90 -28.72 -27.16
N PRO A 732 4.65 -28.44 -27.58
CA PRO A 732 4.13 -28.92 -28.86
C PRO A 732 4.65 -28.17 -30.10
N VAL A 733 5.07 -26.90 -29.94
CA VAL A 733 5.45 -26.03 -31.08
C VAL A 733 6.87 -25.51 -30.94
N ILE A 734 7.15 -24.78 -29.85
CA ILE A 734 8.49 -24.28 -29.53
C ILE A 734 9.06 -25.16 -28.42
N ASN A 735 9.97 -26.06 -28.79
CA ASN A 735 10.66 -27.01 -27.90
C ASN A 735 12.15 -27.14 -28.24
N HIS A 736 12.89 -27.92 -27.45
CA HIS A 736 14.34 -28.09 -27.64
C HIS A 736 14.71 -28.59 -29.04
N GLU A 737 13.94 -29.53 -29.61
CA GLU A 737 14.20 -30.08 -30.95
C GLU A 737 14.02 -28.98 -32.01
N SER A 738 12.88 -28.29 -31.99
CA SER A 738 12.57 -27.21 -32.93
C SER A 738 13.54 -26.03 -32.83
N LEU A 739 14.03 -25.70 -31.63
CA LEU A 739 15.03 -24.65 -31.42
C LEU A 739 16.39 -25.08 -31.98
N THR A 740 16.77 -26.34 -31.75
CA THR A 740 18.01 -26.91 -32.29
C THR A 740 18.01 -26.91 -33.82
N GLU A 741 16.88 -27.27 -34.45
CA GLU A 741 16.71 -27.19 -35.92
C GLU A 741 16.86 -25.77 -36.47
N LYS A 742 16.59 -24.75 -35.64
CA LYS A 742 16.77 -23.32 -35.95
C LYS A 742 18.15 -22.77 -35.60
N GLY A 743 19.07 -23.62 -35.15
CA GLY A 743 20.46 -23.25 -34.88
C GLY A 743 20.76 -22.85 -33.43
N PHE A 744 19.80 -23.01 -32.50
CA PHE A 744 20.08 -22.80 -31.07
C PHE A 744 20.94 -23.95 -30.55
N ASP A 745 22.12 -23.62 -30.03
CA ASP A 745 22.99 -24.61 -29.38
C ASP A 745 22.53 -24.89 -27.93
N GLU A 746 23.15 -25.89 -27.29
CA GLU A 746 22.81 -26.28 -25.91
C GLU A 746 22.92 -25.10 -24.93
N LYS A 747 23.87 -24.18 -25.16
CA LYS A 747 24.08 -23.01 -24.30
C LYS A 747 22.94 -22.00 -24.46
N ALA A 748 22.51 -21.73 -25.69
CA ALA A 748 21.37 -20.86 -25.96
C ALA A 748 20.08 -21.43 -25.37
N ILE A 749 19.83 -22.73 -25.56
CA ILE A 749 18.66 -23.41 -24.98
C ILE A 749 18.71 -23.36 -23.45
N ALA A 750 19.85 -23.66 -22.83
CA ALA A 750 20.00 -23.58 -21.37
C ALA A 750 19.78 -22.16 -20.84
N THR A 751 20.18 -21.14 -21.60
CA THR A 751 19.95 -19.72 -21.25
C THR A 751 18.45 -19.39 -21.27
N VAL A 752 17.73 -19.82 -22.30
CA VAL A 752 16.27 -19.65 -22.39
C VAL A 752 15.58 -20.39 -21.25
N GLU A 753 15.91 -21.66 -21.02
CA GLU A 753 15.36 -22.48 -19.92
C GLU A 753 15.54 -21.83 -18.56
N ALA A 754 16.74 -21.32 -18.27
CA ALA A 754 17.03 -20.64 -17.01
C ALA A 754 16.17 -19.38 -16.79
N GLY A 755 15.70 -18.72 -17.86
CA GLY A 755 14.86 -17.52 -17.80
C GLY A 755 13.34 -17.78 -17.75
N LEU A 756 12.87 -18.98 -18.11
CA LEU A 756 11.43 -19.30 -18.17
C LEU A 756 10.69 -19.13 -16.82
N PRO A 757 11.26 -19.48 -15.66
CA PRO A 757 10.55 -19.35 -14.39
C PRO A 757 10.17 -17.91 -14.04
N THR A 758 10.93 -16.92 -14.52
CA THR A 758 10.79 -15.51 -14.15
C THR A 758 10.30 -14.61 -15.28
N SER A 759 10.29 -15.10 -16.53
CA SER A 759 9.84 -14.30 -17.68
C SER A 759 8.32 -14.10 -17.71
N PHE A 760 7.90 -12.90 -18.15
CA PHE A 760 6.50 -12.58 -18.43
C PHE A 760 5.99 -13.26 -19.70
N ASP A 761 6.83 -13.30 -20.73
CA ASP A 761 6.52 -13.91 -22.03
C ASP A 761 7.79 -14.57 -22.57
N VAL A 762 7.65 -15.74 -23.20
CA VAL A 762 8.77 -16.46 -23.82
C VAL A 762 9.49 -15.61 -24.88
N GLN A 763 8.79 -14.67 -25.52
CA GLN A 763 9.36 -13.71 -26.46
C GLN A 763 10.53 -12.95 -25.86
N HIS A 764 10.41 -12.48 -24.62
CA HIS A 764 11.46 -11.69 -23.98
C HIS A 764 12.76 -12.47 -23.74
N LEU A 765 12.71 -13.79 -23.77
CA LEU A 765 13.90 -14.65 -23.63
C LEU A 765 14.61 -14.90 -24.96
N LEU A 766 13.96 -14.59 -26.08
CA LEU A 766 14.44 -14.86 -27.43
C LEU A 766 14.95 -13.59 -28.13
N ASN A 767 15.47 -12.62 -27.37
CA ASN A 767 16.03 -11.36 -27.90
C ASN A 767 17.57 -11.30 -27.81
N ASP A 768 18.13 -10.22 -28.33
CA ASP A 768 19.58 -9.96 -28.36
C ASP A 768 20.21 -9.80 -26.98
N LEU A 769 19.44 -9.35 -25.98
CA LEU A 769 19.92 -9.18 -24.61
C LEU A 769 20.27 -10.53 -23.95
N ASN A 770 19.48 -11.57 -24.24
CA ASN A 770 19.71 -12.90 -23.67
C ASN A 770 20.62 -13.77 -24.54
N LEU A 771 20.48 -13.69 -25.86
CA LEU A 771 21.19 -14.58 -26.80
C LEU A 771 22.40 -13.91 -27.47
N GLY A 772 22.49 -12.59 -27.41
CA GLY A 772 23.53 -11.78 -28.04
C GLY A 772 23.19 -11.35 -29.47
N GLU A 773 23.59 -10.14 -29.84
CA GLU A 773 23.39 -9.61 -31.21
C GLU A 773 24.04 -10.49 -32.28
N ASN A 774 25.23 -11.05 -31.98
CA ASN A 774 25.93 -11.97 -32.88
C ASN A 774 25.11 -13.23 -33.15
N PHE A 775 24.31 -13.70 -32.19
CA PHE A 775 23.42 -14.84 -32.40
C PHE A 775 22.31 -14.47 -33.42
N GLY A 776 21.68 -13.30 -33.26
CA GLY A 776 20.69 -12.81 -34.22
C GLY A 776 21.26 -12.63 -35.63
N ARG A 777 22.50 -12.15 -35.75
CA ARG A 777 23.15 -11.91 -37.04
C ARG A 777 23.67 -13.19 -37.70
N ASP A 778 24.44 -13.98 -36.96
CA ASP A 778 25.23 -15.07 -37.52
C ASP A 778 24.47 -16.41 -37.52
N VAL A 779 23.52 -16.59 -36.59
CA VAL A 779 22.70 -17.82 -36.47
C VAL A 779 21.32 -17.62 -37.09
N LEU A 780 20.62 -16.54 -36.73
CA LEU A 780 19.26 -16.27 -37.25
C LEU A 780 19.25 -15.54 -38.60
N GLY A 781 20.38 -14.95 -39.03
CA GLY A 781 20.51 -14.29 -40.33
C GLY A 781 19.73 -12.97 -40.43
N LEU A 782 19.48 -12.29 -39.32
CA LEU A 782 18.69 -11.06 -39.28
C LEU A 782 19.45 -9.88 -39.91
N SER A 783 18.78 -9.09 -40.76
CA SER A 783 19.31 -7.83 -41.30
C SER A 783 19.40 -6.74 -40.23
N GLY A 784 20.12 -5.63 -40.51
CA GLY A 784 20.29 -4.54 -39.53
C GLY A 784 18.97 -3.92 -39.04
N GLU A 785 17.98 -3.79 -39.93
CA GLU A 785 16.63 -3.32 -39.57
C GLU A 785 15.86 -4.36 -38.73
N GLN A 786 16.02 -5.65 -39.05
CA GLN A 786 15.41 -6.73 -38.29
C GLN A 786 16.05 -6.94 -36.92
N LEU A 787 17.35 -6.66 -36.76
CA LEU A 787 18.02 -6.69 -35.45
C LEU A 787 17.46 -5.61 -34.51
N GLU A 788 17.19 -4.41 -35.02
CA GLU A 788 16.52 -3.36 -34.23
C GLU A 788 15.07 -3.73 -33.89
N LEU A 789 14.36 -4.41 -34.80
CA LEU A 789 13.03 -4.93 -34.51
C LEU A 789 13.07 -6.08 -33.48
N TRP A 790 14.05 -6.98 -33.59
CA TRP A 790 14.22 -8.17 -32.74
C TRP A 790 14.45 -7.81 -31.27
N LYS A 791 15.05 -6.66 -30.99
CA LYS A 791 15.17 -6.08 -29.64
C LYS A 791 13.83 -5.85 -28.95
N THR A 792 12.80 -5.50 -29.72
CA THR A 792 11.51 -5.04 -29.20
C THR A 792 10.35 -5.98 -29.51
N ASN A 793 10.46 -6.78 -30.57
CA ASN A 793 9.47 -7.76 -30.99
C ASN A 793 10.15 -9.00 -31.61
N PRO A 794 10.72 -9.90 -30.77
CA PRO A 794 11.59 -10.97 -31.25
C PRO A 794 10.91 -12.09 -32.03
N LEU A 795 9.58 -12.21 -31.94
CA LEU A 795 8.78 -13.18 -32.71
C LEU A 795 7.94 -12.54 -33.84
N GLY A 796 8.09 -11.23 -34.07
CA GLY A 796 7.29 -10.42 -34.99
C GLY A 796 7.70 -10.42 -36.45
#